data_AF-A0A1Q4F6W8-F1
#
_entry.id   AF-A0A1Q4F6W8-F1
#
_cell.length_a   1.000
_cell.length_b   1.000
_cell.length_c   1.000
_cell.angle_alpha   90.00
_cell.angle_beta   90.00
_cell.angle_gamma   90.00
#
_symmetry.space_group_name_H-M   'P 1'
#
loop_
_entity.id
_entity.type
_entity.pdbx_description
1 polymer ?
#
loop_
_entity_poly.entity_id
_entity_poly.type
_entity_poly.pdbx_seq_one_letter_code
_entity_poly.pdbx_strand_id
1 'polypeptide(L)'
;MRLRDRQPSILGLPIMERAMRPIPLRAELRRLARRLCLAATVLACSTLALADPVPATLRDFHLSGTQVGDAHAGSFLPPRACASCHANTGSSSEPYASWKGSLMANAGRDPLFFAQLATANQDVANVGYFCLRCHVPMAVVSGTVETADGSALNDRDRDGVDCHFCHAMVDPRYVEGSSPPRDAEVLAALESVPAFTGNAMFVLDPDGIRRGPRSDALPSHELLVSPYHRSSALCGTCHDVGNVAVSRQDDGSYRYNALDTPPESEDLASHFPLERTYTEWKLSAFAAGGVDMGGRFGGEGGAVVSTCQDCHMPVRAGYACNIVPPRADLRSHDFAGASSWVLDIIGRYYADDPAVDQDALAVGMAAANDMLGRAASLELAQDTGGVLRARVINESGHKLPTGHIEGRRAWVQVRLRDAGGNLLREYGAYDALSAELDEDGTIVYEMAVGLSDAAAAATGQAAGRTTHMALADTIVKDTRIPPRGFHNADYAAAGAPAVGRHYADGQYWDDAHFWIPANAASAEVSVLYQTVTRHYIEALRDANHSDHWGQTLHDLWEESGRAAPVTMASATIALGGFLRGDFNGNGVLDSGDAGALAECLAASADSESCRAGDFNGDGRVDCSDAAAMIAAWSGPDPAPVFDACRGSVVISVPLLNPRLLIVLGLLLLLAATATLHWRRRIGD
;
A
#
# COMPACT_ATOMS: atom_id res chain seq x y z
N MET A 1 -0.58 104.17 -12.46
CA MET A 1 0.70 104.85 -12.17
C MET A 1 0.99 104.68 -10.68
N ARG A 2 1.93 103.76 -10.37
CA ARG A 2 2.90 103.71 -9.24
C ARG A 2 2.82 104.86 -8.21
N LEU A 3 2.93 104.70 -6.87
CA LEU A 3 3.97 103.99 -6.08
C LEU A 3 3.64 104.01 -4.55
N ARG A 4 4.13 102.95 -3.85
CA ARG A 4 4.76 102.85 -2.50
C ARG A 4 4.29 103.68 -1.30
N ASP A 5 4.13 103.01 -0.14
CA ASP A 5 4.81 103.31 1.15
C ASP A 5 4.57 102.16 2.18
N ARG A 6 5.64 101.58 2.76
CA ARG A 6 6.24 101.73 4.12
C ARG A 6 5.50 101.04 5.30
N GLN A 7 6.28 100.18 5.98
CA GLN A 7 6.12 99.50 7.30
C GLN A 7 5.92 100.46 8.51
N PRO A 8 5.86 100.05 9.81
CA PRO A 8 5.84 98.73 10.50
C PRO A 8 4.80 98.59 11.67
N SER A 9 4.90 97.45 12.35
CA SER A 9 4.23 96.85 13.52
C SER A 9 4.16 97.59 14.88
N ILE A 10 3.18 97.24 15.75
CA ILE A 10 3.35 96.58 17.08
C ILE A 10 2.02 96.50 17.90
N LEU A 11 1.75 95.27 18.39
CA LEU A 11 0.99 94.76 19.56
C LEU A 11 -0.21 95.50 20.23
N GLY A 12 -1.35 94.78 20.33
CA GLY A 12 -1.85 94.27 21.64
C GLY A 12 -3.33 94.50 22.01
N LEU A 13 -3.99 93.40 22.49
CA LEU A 13 -5.24 93.26 23.30
C LEU A 13 -6.57 92.89 22.55
N PRO A 14 -7.59 92.25 23.19
CA PRO A 14 -7.58 90.88 23.76
C PRO A 14 -8.91 90.05 23.53
N ILE A 15 -8.92 88.79 24.04
CA ILE A 15 -10.06 87.94 24.50
C ILE A 15 -10.68 86.86 23.56
N MET A 16 -10.41 85.60 23.97
CA MET A 16 -11.13 84.31 23.87
C MET A 16 -11.80 83.88 22.55
N GLU A 17 -11.18 82.89 21.89
CA GLU A 17 -11.90 81.90 21.07
C GLU A 17 -11.30 80.50 21.18
N ARG A 18 -12.21 79.54 21.02
CA ARG A 18 -12.16 78.12 21.37
C ARG A 18 -11.22 77.35 20.42
N ALA A 19 -10.25 76.62 20.97
CA ALA A 19 -9.31 75.83 20.18
C ALA A 19 -9.96 74.52 19.66
N MET A 20 -10.15 74.41 18.34
CA MET A 20 -10.20 73.12 17.65
C MET A 20 -8.77 72.75 17.22
N ARG A 21 -8.27 71.59 17.67
CA ARG A 21 -7.05 70.97 17.13
C ARG A 21 -7.42 69.81 16.19
N PRO A 22 -6.70 69.63 15.06
CA PRO A 22 -6.94 68.53 14.14
C PRO A 22 -6.35 67.21 14.67
N ILE A 23 -7.09 66.11 14.55
CA ILE A 23 -6.65 64.75 14.89
C ILE A 23 -5.78 64.22 13.73
N PRO A 24 -4.62 63.60 13.98
CA PRO A 24 -3.67 63.23 12.93
C PRO A 24 -3.99 61.84 12.35
N LEU A 25 -4.54 61.80 11.13
CA LEU A 25 -4.76 60.57 10.36
C LEU A 25 -3.48 59.77 9.98
N ARG A 26 -2.29 60.28 10.33
CA ARG A 26 -0.99 59.72 9.91
C ARG A 26 -0.43 58.63 10.84
N ALA A 27 -0.97 58.46 12.04
CA ALA A 27 -0.45 57.49 13.02
C ALA A 27 -1.06 56.08 12.85
N GLU A 28 -2.33 55.99 12.45
CA GLU A 28 -3.06 54.73 12.25
C GLU A 28 -2.63 54.00 10.97
N LEU A 29 -2.45 54.73 9.86
CA LEU A 29 -1.98 54.17 8.59
C LEU A 29 -0.55 53.59 8.68
N ARG A 30 0.31 54.15 9.54
CA ARG A 30 1.67 53.61 9.78
C ARG A 30 1.66 52.35 10.64
N ARG A 31 0.65 52.14 11.49
CA ARG A 31 0.49 50.92 12.31
C ARG A 31 -0.11 49.79 11.48
N LEU A 32 -1.01 50.10 10.54
CA LEU A 32 -1.56 49.11 9.61
C LEU A 32 -0.52 48.65 8.58
N ALA A 33 0.28 49.57 8.03
CA ALA A 33 1.39 49.23 7.13
C ALA A 33 2.49 48.40 7.81
N ARG A 34 2.78 48.64 9.09
CA ARG A 34 3.73 47.81 9.86
C ARG A 34 3.18 46.42 10.18
N ARG A 35 1.87 46.26 10.43
CA ARG A 35 1.24 44.96 10.67
C ARG A 35 1.08 44.14 9.39
N LEU A 36 0.83 44.80 8.25
CA LEU A 36 0.81 44.15 6.93
C LEU A 36 2.22 43.77 6.45
N CYS A 37 3.25 44.57 6.75
CA CYS A 37 4.64 44.16 6.50
C CYS A 37 5.08 43.00 7.41
N LEU A 38 4.62 42.92 8.66
CA LEU A 38 4.94 41.81 9.57
C LEU A 38 4.20 40.51 9.19
N ALA A 39 2.94 40.61 8.71
CA ALA A 39 2.20 39.47 8.17
C ALA A 39 2.76 39.00 6.82
N ALA A 40 3.29 39.92 5.99
CA ALA A 40 3.96 39.58 4.74
C ALA A 40 5.42 39.10 4.91
N THR A 41 6.04 39.28 6.09
CA THR A 41 7.37 38.69 6.41
C THR A 41 7.27 37.34 7.13
N VAL A 42 6.11 36.97 7.68
CA VAL A 42 5.85 35.59 8.13
C VAL A 42 5.35 34.70 6.98
N LEU A 43 4.92 35.30 5.87
CA LEU A 43 4.57 34.60 4.61
C LEU A 43 5.66 34.76 3.54
N ALA A 44 6.93 34.86 3.96
CA ALA A 44 8.08 34.93 3.07
C ALA A 44 9.02 33.77 3.40
N CYS A 45 9.11 32.82 2.46
CA CYS A 45 10.08 31.72 2.43
C CYS A 45 9.99 30.72 3.60
N SER A 46 8.91 29.94 3.68
CA SER A 46 9.14 28.49 3.79
C SER A 46 9.67 28.03 2.43
N THR A 47 10.92 28.38 2.12
CA THR A 47 11.71 27.53 1.25
C THR A 47 11.69 26.19 1.97
N LEU A 48 10.95 25.21 1.44
CA LEU A 48 11.28 23.81 1.67
C LEU A 48 12.77 23.74 1.35
N ALA A 49 13.61 23.77 2.39
CA ALA A 49 14.99 23.39 2.24
C ALA A 49 14.86 21.93 1.82
N LEU A 50 15.10 21.66 0.53
CA LEU A 50 15.24 20.30 0.06
C LEU A 50 16.33 19.69 0.95
N ALA A 51 15.96 18.67 1.73
CA ALA A 51 16.95 17.93 2.48
C ALA A 51 17.93 17.36 1.47
N ASP A 52 19.23 17.55 1.69
CA ASP A 52 20.24 16.90 0.87
C ASP A 52 20.03 15.37 0.98
N PRO A 53 20.20 14.61 -0.12
CA PRO A 53 20.09 13.17 -0.08
C PRO A 53 21.04 12.59 0.96
N VAL A 54 20.65 11.46 1.59
CA VAL A 54 21.59 10.65 2.36
C VAL A 54 22.75 10.27 1.42
N PRO A 55 24.01 10.63 1.73
CA PRO A 55 25.12 10.54 0.78
C PRO A 55 25.72 9.13 0.73
N ALA A 56 24.88 8.14 0.43
CA ALA A 56 25.30 6.76 0.21
C ALA A 56 26.07 6.61 -1.11
N THR A 57 26.86 5.55 -1.18
CA THR A 57 27.69 5.13 -2.29
C THR A 57 27.23 3.75 -2.78
N LEU A 58 27.75 3.27 -3.91
CA LEU A 58 27.48 1.90 -4.34
C LEU A 58 27.95 0.83 -3.33
N ARG A 59 28.90 1.17 -2.44
CA ARG A 59 29.38 0.24 -1.40
C ARG A 59 28.28 -0.07 -0.39
N ASP A 60 27.40 0.88 -0.09
CA ASP A 60 26.28 0.72 0.84
C ASP A 60 25.24 -0.31 0.36
N PHE A 61 25.25 -0.63 -0.93
CA PHE A 61 24.35 -1.57 -1.59
C PHE A 61 25.08 -2.79 -2.17
N HIS A 62 26.36 -2.96 -1.83
CA HIS A 62 27.16 -4.09 -2.28
C HIS A 62 26.81 -5.34 -1.48
N LEU A 63 26.29 -6.36 -2.17
CA LEU A 63 25.84 -7.62 -1.59
C LEU A 63 26.48 -8.79 -2.34
N SER A 64 26.51 -9.97 -1.71
CA SER A 64 26.97 -11.22 -2.31
C SER A 64 26.20 -11.61 -3.57
N GLY A 65 26.82 -12.49 -4.37
CA GLY A 65 26.28 -12.94 -5.66
C GLY A 65 26.96 -12.24 -6.83
N THR A 66 26.34 -12.32 -8.00
CA THR A 66 26.90 -11.77 -9.25
C THR A 66 26.99 -10.25 -9.20
N GLN A 67 28.19 -9.75 -9.47
CA GLN A 67 28.52 -8.33 -9.61
C GLN A 67 28.72 -7.92 -11.07
N VAL A 68 28.80 -6.61 -11.31
CA VAL A 68 29.14 -6.06 -12.62
C VAL A 68 30.53 -6.58 -13.03
N GLY A 69 30.61 -7.15 -14.23
CA GLY A 69 31.86 -7.72 -14.77
C GLY A 69 32.05 -9.22 -14.53
N ASP A 70 31.30 -9.84 -13.62
CA ASP A 70 31.38 -11.30 -13.38
C ASP A 70 30.80 -12.12 -14.54
N ALA A 71 29.81 -11.55 -15.25
CA ALA A 71 29.15 -12.17 -16.39
C ALA A 71 29.26 -11.27 -17.62
N HIS A 72 29.50 -11.86 -18.79
CA HIS A 72 29.70 -11.10 -20.03
C HIS A 72 28.41 -11.00 -20.83
N ALA A 73 28.02 -9.78 -21.23
CA ALA A 73 26.80 -9.55 -22.03
C ALA A 73 26.73 -10.38 -23.32
N GLY A 74 27.87 -10.72 -23.94
CA GLY A 74 27.92 -11.57 -25.13
C GLY A 74 27.45 -13.02 -24.92
N SER A 75 27.44 -13.50 -23.68
CA SER A 75 26.96 -14.83 -23.29
C SER A 75 25.42 -14.88 -23.17
N PHE A 76 24.76 -13.72 -23.05
CA PHE A 76 23.33 -13.63 -22.75
C PHE A 76 22.54 -13.18 -23.99
N LEU A 77 21.66 -14.07 -24.43
CA LEU A 77 20.77 -13.85 -25.58
C LEU A 77 19.52 -13.04 -25.19
N PRO A 78 19.03 -12.16 -26.06
CA PRO A 78 17.77 -11.45 -25.85
C PRO A 78 16.55 -12.38 -26.00
N PRO A 79 15.37 -12.01 -25.48
CA PRO A 79 14.19 -12.89 -25.42
C PRO A 79 13.68 -13.27 -26.82
N ARG A 80 13.84 -12.35 -27.79
CA ARG A 80 13.55 -12.62 -29.21
C ARG A 80 14.33 -13.80 -29.79
N ALA A 81 15.53 -14.10 -29.27
CA ALA A 81 16.29 -15.27 -29.71
C ALA A 81 15.62 -16.56 -29.22
N CYS A 82 15.10 -16.55 -28.00
CA CYS A 82 14.31 -17.65 -27.43
C CYS A 82 12.98 -17.83 -28.19
N ALA A 83 12.33 -16.72 -28.57
CA ALA A 83 11.06 -16.71 -29.30
C ALA A 83 11.11 -17.47 -30.64
N SER A 84 12.29 -17.61 -31.26
CA SER A 84 12.45 -18.40 -32.49
C SER A 84 11.95 -19.85 -32.36
N CYS A 85 12.02 -20.40 -31.16
CA CYS A 85 11.60 -21.76 -30.82
C CYS A 85 10.47 -21.79 -29.78
N HIS A 86 10.45 -20.83 -28.84
CA HIS A 86 9.53 -20.80 -27.69
C HIS A 86 8.30 -19.90 -27.92
N ALA A 87 8.02 -19.52 -29.17
CA ALA A 87 6.83 -18.78 -29.58
C ALA A 87 6.09 -19.46 -30.74
N ASN A 88 4.88 -18.98 -31.07
CA ASN A 88 4.04 -19.44 -32.18
C ASN A 88 3.72 -20.95 -32.15
N THR A 89 3.58 -21.48 -30.94
CA THR A 89 3.18 -22.87 -30.67
C THR A 89 1.68 -23.10 -30.81
N GLY A 90 0.89 -22.03 -30.74
CA GLY A 90 -0.58 -22.09 -30.73
C GLY A 90 -1.15 -22.67 -29.42
N SER A 91 -0.36 -22.72 -28.35
CA SER A 91 -0.78 -23.24 -27.04
C SER A 91 -0.85 -22.15 -25.97
N SER A 92 -1.75 -22.29 -25.00
CA SER A 92 -1.88 -21.38 -23.85
C SER A 92 -0.75 -21.53 -22.81
N SER A 93 0.14 -22.50 -23.00
CA SER A 93 1.37 -22.70 -22.23
C SER A 93 2.61 -22.11 -22.91
N GLU A 94 2.44 -21.43 -24.04
CA GLU A 94 3.55 -20.86 -24.82
C GLU A 94 4.42 -19.94 -23.94
N PRO A 95 5.72 -20.26 -23.73
CA PRO A 95 6.56 -19.51 -22.79
C PRO A 95 6.72 -18.04 -23.17
N TYR A 96 6.97 -17.75 -24.45
CA TYR A 96 7.24 -16.37 -24.88
C TYR A 96 6.00 -15.49 -24.77
N ALA A 97 4.84 -15.95 -25.27
CA ALA A 97 3.61 -15.16 -25.22
C ALA A 97 3.12 -14.91 -23.78
N SER A 98 3.14 -15.93 -22.92
CA SER A 98 2.75 -15.77 -21.51
C SER A 98 3.69 -14.83 -20.75
N TRP A 99 5.02 -14.92 -20.99
CA TRP A 99 5.99 -14.01 -20.39
C TRP A 99 5.84 -12.56 -20.88
N LYS A 100 5.73 -12.33 -22.19
CA LYS A 100 5.78 -10.98 -22.80
C LYS A 100 4.67 -10.05 -22.28
N GLY A 101 3.51 -10.61 -21.92
CA GLY A 101 2.39 -9.88 -21.32
C GLY A 101 2.47 -9.68 -19.81
N SER A 102 3.44 -10.30 -19.13
CA SER A 102 3.60 -10.23 -17.68
C SER A 102 4.30 -8.94 -17.24
N LEU A 103 4.19 -8.59 -15.95
CA LEU A 103 4.95 -7.47 -15.39
C LEU A 103 6.46 -7.76 -15.38
N MET A 104 6.89 -9.02 -15.32
CA MET A 104 8.32 -9.37 -15.38
C MET A 104 8.97 -8.93 -16.69
N ALA A 105 8.31 -9.16 -17.83
CA ALA A 105 8.79 -8.72 -19.15
C ALA A 105 8.76 -7.20 -19.35
N ASN A 106 7.99 -6.49 -18.52
CA ASN A 106 7.75 -5.06 -18.64
C ASN A 106 8.26 -4.27 -17.42
N ALA A 107 9.03 -4.89 -16.53
CA ALA A 107 9.53 -4.26 -15.31
C ALA A 107 10.51 -3.11 -15.62
N GLY A 108 11.26 -3.20 -16.72
CA GLY A 108 12.10 -2.11 -17.25
C GLY A 108 11.33 -1.06 -18.07
N ARG A 109 10.00 -1.15 -18.11
CA ARG A 109 9.08 -0.24 -18.81
C ARG A 109 7.99 0.30 -17.88
N ASP A 110 8.13 0.17 -16.57
CA ASP A 110 7.09 0.51 -15.60
C ASP A 110 7.18 1.99 -15.13
N PRO A 111 6.25 2.88 -15.53
CA PRO A 111 6.27 4.28 -15.09
C PRO A 111 6.08 4.46 -13.58
N LEU A 112 5.39 3.53 -12.91
CA LEU A 112 5.25 3.56 -11.44
C LEU A 112 6.62 3.31 -10.79
N PHE A 113 7.34 2.29 -11.26
CA PHE A 113 8.69 2.01 -10.78
C PHE A 113 9.64 3.19 -11.03
N PHE A 114 9.65 3.79 -12.22
CA PHE A 114 10.57 4.90 -12.50
C PHE A 114 10.27 6.16 -11.68
N ALA A 115 9.00 6.46 -11.37
CA ALA A 115 8.67 7.55 -10.45
C ALA A 115 9.15 7.29 -9.02
N GLN A 116 9.05 6.04 -8.55
CA GLN A 116 9.61 5.61 -7.26
C GLN A 116 11.14 5.65 -7.26
N LEU A 117 11.78 5.19 -8.34
CA LEU A 117 13.23 5.20 -8.50
C LEU A 117 13.80 6.63 -8.45
N ALA A 118 13.12 7.58 -9.10
CA ALA A 118 13.50 8.99 -9.06
C ALA A 118 13.49 9.55 -7.64
N THR A 119 12.36 9.41 -6.93
CA THR A 119 12.22 9.89 -5.55
C THR A 119 13.15 9.17 -4.58
N ALA A 120 13.33 7.86 -4.71
CA ALA A 120 14.28 7.11 -3.89
C ALA A 120 15.74 7.57 -4.07
N ASN A 121 16.19 7.85 -5.30
CA ASN A 121 17.53 8.38 -5.54
C ASN A 121 17.72 9.83 -5.03
N GLN A 122 16.63 10.62 -4.94
CA GLN A 122 16.65 11.93 -4.27
C GLN A 122 16.71 11.81 -2.74
N ASP A 123 16.21 10.72 -2.17
CA ASP A 123 16.25 10.47 -0.73
C ASP A 123 17.60 9.89 -0.29
N VAL A 124 18.10 8.91 -1.05
CA VAL A 124 19.32 8.17 -0.76
C VAL A 124 20.14 8.04 -2.04
N ALA A 125 21.29 8.69 -2.08
CA ALA A 125 22.15 8.67 -3.25
C ALA A 125 22.53 7.23 -3.64
N ASN A 126 22.46 6.91 -4.92
CA ASN A 126 22.81 5.60 -5.50
C ASN A 126 21.91 4.41 -5.09
N VAL A 127 20.83 4.61 -4.31
CA VAL A 127 19.95 3.50 -3.91
C VAL A 127 19.31 2.78 -5.10
N GLY A 128 19.13 3.48 -6.21
CA GLY A 128 18.58 2.86 -7.41
C GLY A 128 19.42 1.72 -7.97
N TYR A 129 20.74 1.67 -7.68
CA TYR A 129 21.58 0.50 -7.98
C TYR A 129 20.97 -0.77 -7.39
N PHE A 130 20.51 -0.72 -6.13
CA PHE A 130 19.86 -1.84 -5.46
C PHE A 130 18.54 -2.23 -6.13
N CYS A 131 17.68 -1.24 -6.40
CA CYS A 131 16.35 -1.45 -6.98
C CYS A 131 16.42 -2.07 -8.40
N LEU A 132 17.33 -1.57 -9.22
CA LEU A 132 17.50 -2.00 -10.62
C LEU A 132 17.93 -3.47 -10.72
N ARG A 133 18.62 -4.03 -9.71
CA ARG A 133 19.00 -5.45 -9.70
C ARG A 133 17.79 -6.40 -9.71
N CYS A 134 16.65 -6.00 -9.17
CA CYS A 134 15.41 -6.80 -9.24
C CYS A 134 14.57 -6.48 -10.49
N HIS A 135 14.46 -5.19 -10.85
CA HIS A 135 13.54 -4.74 -11.90
C HIS A 135 14.08 -4.92 -13.32
N VAL A 136 15.40 -4.80 -13.49
CA VAL A 136 16.10 -4.92 -14.77
C VAL A 136 17.43 -5.67 -14.57
N PRO A 137 17.42 -6.91 -14.07
CA PRO A 137 18.62 -7.62 -13.61
C PRO A 137 19.73 -7.75 -14.66
N MET A 138 19.38 -7.76 -15.95
CA MET A 138 20.38 -7.75 -17.03
C MET A 138 21.24 -6.49 -17.09
N ALA A 139 20.82 -5.40 -16.42
CA ALA A 139 21.62 -4.20 -16.22
C ALA A 139 22.92 -4.47 -15.42
N VAL A 140 22.94 -5.52 -14.58
CA VAL A 140 24.17 -5.96 -13.90
C VAL A 140 25.16 -6.56 -14.90
N VAL A 141 24.66 -7.31 -15.87
CA VAL A 141 25.49 -7.95 -16.91
C VAL A 141 25.96 -6.94 -17.95
N SER A 142 25.13 -5.96 -18.30
CA SER A 142 25.49 -4.89 -19.24
C SER A 142 26.32 -3.77 -18.60
N GLY A 143 26.35 -3.70 -17.26
CA GLY A 143 27.04 -2.68 -16.48
C GLY A 143 26.28 -1.35 -16.36
N THR A 144 25.10 -1.22 -16.97
CA THR A 144 24.29 0.01 -16.92
C THR A 144 23.68 0.26 -15.55
N VAL A 145 23.62 -0.76 -14.68
CA VAL A 145 23.10 -0.68 -13.30
C VAL A 145 23.86 0.31 -12.43
N GLU A 146 25.13 0.61 -12.73
CA GLU A 146 25.95 1.56 -11.96
C GLU A 146 25.44 3.01 -12.08
N THR A 147 24.66 3.31 -13.12
CA THR A 147 23.91 4.56 -13.23
C THR A 147 22.57 4.38 -12.52
N ALA A 148 22.57 4.60 -11.20
CA ALA A 148 21.47 4.27 -10.30
C ALA A 148 20.11 4.94 -10.62
N ASP A 149 20.08 6.04 -11.38
CA ASP A 149 18.84 6.68 -11.82
C ASP A 149 18.16 5.97 -13.00
N GLY A 150 18.80 4.94 -13.59
CA GLY A 150 18.27 4.18 -14.71
C GLY A 150 18.37 4.86 -16.08
N SER A 151 18.97 6.05 -16.18
CA SER A 151 19.10 6.80 -17.44
C SER A 151 20.00 6.11 -18.48
N ALA A 152 20.87 5.19 -18.03
CA ALA A 152 21.76 4.41 -18.89
C ALA A 152 21.17 3.08 -19.39
N LEU A 153 19.93 2.72 -18.98
CA LEU A 153 19.31 1.46 -19.37
C LEU A 153 19.13 1.38 -20.89
N ASN A 154 19.64 0.29 -21.48
CA ASN A 154 19.54 0.03 -22.91
C ASN A 154 18.32 -0.87 -23.23
N ASP A 155 18.09 -1.13 -24.52
CA ASP A 155 16.96 -1.95 -24.99
C ASP A 155 16.92 -3.36 -24.36
N ARG A 156 18.10 -3.96 -24.09
CA ARG A 156 18.19 -5.28 -23.45
C ARG A 156 17.74 -5.21 -22.00
N ASP A 157 18.11 -4.16 -21.27
CA ASP A 157 17.75 -3.98 -19.86
C ASP A 157 16.24 -3.73 -19.72
N ARG A 158 15.63 -3.03 -20.70
CA ARG A 158 14.19 -2.74 -20.71
C ARG A 158 13.30 -3.98 -20.82
N ASP A 159 13.83 -5.11 -21.27
CA ASP A 159 13.12 -6.40 -21.26
C ASP A 159 12.92 -6.98 -19.84
N GLY A 160 13.36 -6.27 -18.80
CA GLY A 160 13.05 -6.55 -17.41
C GLY A 160 13.66 -7.87 -16.93
N VAL A 161 12.84 -8.66 -16.24
CA VAL A 161 13.20 -10.00 -15.77
C VAL A 161 12.94 -11.01 -16.89
N ASP A 162 13.96 -11.26 -17.69
CA ASP A 162 13.81 -12.03 -18.93
C ASP A 162 14.18 -13.52 -18.84
N CYS A 163 13.93 -14.22 -19.95
CA CYS A 163 14.14 -15.65 -20.08
C CYS A 163 15.56 -16.07 -19.71
N HIS A 164 16.58 -15.40 -20.25
CA HIS A 164 17.96 -15.81 -20.08
C HIS A 164 18.44 -15.51 -18.66
N PHE A 165 18.02 -14.39 -18.07
CA PHE A 165 18.30 -14.11 -16.66
C PHE A 165 17.86 -15.26 -15.76
N CYS A 166 16.55 -15.57 -15.75
CA CYS A 166 16.01 -16.63 -14.89
C CYS A 166 16.64 -18.00 -15.19
N HIS A 167 16.80 -18.33 -16.48
CA HIS A 167 17.35 -19.63 -16.87
C HIS A 167 18.87 -19.73 -16.69
N ALA A 168 19.61 -18.64 -16.48
CA ALA A 168 21.04 -18.71 -16.17
C ALA A 168 21.31 -18.71 -14.65
N MET A 169 20.29 -18.57 -13.81
CA MET A 169 20.47 -18.52 -12.37
C MET A 169 21.01 -19.85 -11.81
N VAL A 170 22.03 -19.73 -10.98
CA VAL A 170 22.67 -20.81 -10.23
C VAL A 170 22.16 -20.79 -8.79
N ASP A 171 21.93 -21.97 -8.21
CA ASP A 171 21.57 -22.08 -6.80
C ASP A 171 22.78 -21.72 -5.93
N PRO A 172 22.71 -20.71 -5.04
CA PRO A 172 23.78 -20.41 -4.10
C PRO A 172 24.03 -21.55 -3.07
N ARG A 173 23.12 -22.52 -2.97
CA ARG A 173 23.22 -23.71 -2.10
C ARG A 173 23.55 -24.94 -2.92
N TYR A 174 24.84 -25.13 -3.22
CA TYR A 174 25.30 -26.34 -3.91
C TYR A 174 25.03 -27.61 -3.10
N VAL A 175 24.45 -28.62 -3.74
CA VAL A 175 24.22 -29.94 -3.18
C VAL A 175 24.83 -30.99 -4.11
N GLU A 176 25.89 -31.67 -3.66
CA GLU A 176 26.57 -32.70 -4.44
C GLU A 176 25.60 -33.81 -4.88
N GLY A 177 25.66 -34.19 -6.16
CA GLY A 177 24.78 -35.19 -6.76
C GLY A 177 23.36 -34.70 -7.11
N SER A 178 22.99 -33.47 -6.72
CA SER A 178 21.69 -32.87 -7.02
C SER A 178 21.82 -31.59 -7.86
N SER A 179 22.73 -30.70 -7.49
CA SER A 179 23.07 -29.51 -8.28
C SER A 179 23.87 -29.91 -9.53
N PRO A 180 23.73 -29.19 -10.66
CA PRO A 180 24.64 -29.34 -11.80
C PRO A 180 26.11 -29.25 -11.36
N PRO A 181 27.00 -30.17 -11.76
CA PRO A 181 28.40 -30.14 -11.32
C PRO A 181 29.13 -28.82 -11.61
N ARG A 182 28.80 -28.17 -12.73
CA ARG A 182 29.31 -26.86 -13.12
C ARG A 182 29.02 -25.76 -12.09
N ASP A 183 27.94 -25.87 -11.32
CA ASP A 183 27.56 -24.85 -10.34
C ASP A 183 28.65 -24.66 -9.29
N ALA A 184 29.40 -25.73 -8.93
CA ALA A 184 30.52 -25.62 -8.00
C ALA A 184 31.64 -24.69 -8.52
N GLU A 185 31.92 -24.72 -9.82
CA GLU A 185 32.93 -23.85 -10.45
C GLU A 185 32.44 -22.40 -10.51
N VAL A 186 31.16 -22.20 -10.85
CA VAL A 186 30.56 -20.85 -10.87
C VAL A 186 30.59 -20.22 -9.48
N LEU A 187 30.19 -20.97 -8.44
CA LEU A 187 30.17 -20.47 -7.07
C LEU A 187 31.58 -20.22 -6.52
N ALA A 188 32.57 -21.05 -6.89
CA ALA A 188 33.96 -20.85 -6.48
C ALA A 188 34.63 -19.62 -7.12
N ALA A 189 34.05 -19.08 -8.20
CA ALA A 189 34.57 -17.91 -8.90
C ALA A 189 34.03 -16.57 -8.37
N LEU A 190 32.97 -16.58 -7.55
CA LEU A 190 32.38 -15.38 -6.97
C LEU A 190 33.29 -14.77 -5.90
N GLU A 191 33.25 -13.44 -5.76
CA GLU A 191 33.82 -12.74 -4.61
C GLU A 191 33.20 -13.22 -3.29
N SER A 192 31.87 -13.34 -3.26
CA SER A 192 31.12 -13.86 -2.13
C SER A 192 29.88 -14.60 -2.60
N VAL A 193 29.67 -15.80 -2.04
CA VAL A 193 28.50 -16.65 -2.31
C VAL A 193 27.37 -16.27 -1.34
N PRO A 194 26.16 -15.92 -1.82
CA PRO A 194 25.06 -15.52 -0.97
C PRO A 194 24.74 -16.53 0.14
N ALA A 195 24.75 -16.10 1.40
CA ALA A 195 24.38 -16.92 2.56
C ALA A 195 22.86 -16.89 2.88
N PHE A 196 22.12 -15.99 2.22
CA PHE A 196 20.67 -15.84 2.36
C PHE A 196 20.00 -15.72 0.98
N THR A 197 18.66 -15.80 0.96
CA THR A 197 17.84 -15.64 -0.25
C THR A 197 17.08 -14.33 -0.12
N GLY A 198 17.22 -13.43 -1.11
CA GLY A 198 16.59 -12.11 -1.12
C GLY A 198 17.53 -11.03 -1.63
N ASN A 199 17.07 -9.77 -1.61
CA ASN A 199 17.86 -8.57 -1.90
C ASN A 199 18.64 -8.63 -3.23
N ALA A 200 18.10 -9.31 -4.25
CA ALA A 200 18.75 -9.50 -5.55
C ALA A 200 20.15 -10.14 -5.45
N MET A 201 20.39 -10.98 -4.43
CA MET A 201 21.59 -11.79 -4.28
C MET A 201 21.53 -13.03 -5.20
N PHE A 202 21.29 -12.79 -6.50
CA PHE A 202 21.30 -13.84 -7.52
C PHE A 202 22.73 -14.22 -7.91
N VAL A 203 22.88 -15.44 -8.42
CA VAL A 203 24.11 -15.90 -9.08
C VAL A 203 23.77 -16.27 -10.51
N LEU A 204 24.54 -15.77 -11.47
CA LEU A 204 24.42 -16.12 -12.88
C LEU A 204 25.61 -16.97 -13.32
N ASP A 205 25.36 -17.92 -14.22
CA ASP A 205 26.43 -18.60 -14.93
C ASP A 205 27.12 -17.61 -15.90
N PRO A 206 28.44 -17.38 -15.78
CA PRO A 206 29.14 -16.35 -16.56
C PRO A 206 29.15 -16.65 -18.08
N ASP A 207 29.01 -17.92 -18.47
CA ASP A 207 28.91 -18.33 -19.87
C ASP A 207 27.46 -18.41 -20.37
N GLY A 208 26.47 -17.97 -19.57
CA GLY A 208 25.06 -17.99 -19.95
C GLY A 208 24.52 -19.41 -20.14
N ILE A 209 25.11 -20.41 -19.49
CA ILE A 209 24.59 -21.78 -19.61
C ILE A 209 23.23 -21.86 -18.93
N ARG A 210 22.23 -22.25 -19.72
CA ARG A 210 20.84 -22.31 -19.27
C ARG A 210 20.58 -23.55 -18.44
N ARG A 211 19.72 -23.40 -17.45
CA ARG A 211 19.21 -24.40 -16.54
C ARG A 211 17.70 -24.52 -16.69
N GLY A 212 17.19 -25.68 -16.34
CA GLY A 212 15.76 -25.92 -16.36
C GLY A 212 15.40 -27.14 -15.53
N PRO A 213 14.10 -27.31 -15.25
CA PRO A 213 13.67 -28.32 -14.30
C PRO A 213 13.68 -29.74 -14.88
N ARG A 214 14.08 -29.98 -16.14
CA ARG A 214 13.74 -31.23 -16.86
C ARG A 214 14.97 -31.99 -17.37
N SER A 215 15.05 -33.26 -17.02
CA SER A 215 16.06 -34.20 -17.56
C SER A 215 15.62 -34.88 -18.87
N ASP A 216 14.33 -34.81 -19.19
CA ASP A 216 13.71 -35.38 -20.39
C ASP A 216 13.41 -34.32 -21.46
N ALA A 217 14.14 -33.20 -21.41
CA ALA A 217 14.09 -32.18 -22.44
C ALA A 217 14.77 -32.66 -23.73
N LEU A 218 14.33 -32.12 -24.87
CA LEU A 218 14.96 -32.34 -26.18
C LEU A 218 15.54 -31.00 -26.68
N PRO A 219 16.58 -30.44 -26.02
CA PRO A 219 16.96 -29.07 -26.26
C PRO A 219 17.82 -28.93 -27.54
N SER A 220 17.60 -27.86 -28.29
CA SER A 220 18.45 -27.47 -29.43
C SER A 220 19.64 -26.59 -29.02
N HIS A 221 19.83 -26.40 -27.71
CA HIS A 221 20.93 -25.68 -27.10
C HIS A 221 21.35 -26.40 -25.80
N GLU A 222 22.51 -26.06 -25.24
CA GLU A 222 22.93 -26.61 -23.96
C GLU A 222 21.92 -26.28 -22.84
N LEU A 223 21.64 -27.28 -21.99
CA LEU A 223 20.71 -27.21 -20.88
C LEU A 223 21.21 -28.08 -19.73
N LEU A 224 21.33 -27.50 -18.53
CA LEU A 224 21.60 -28.21 -17.29
C LEU A 224 20.32 -28.45 -16.48
N VAL A 225 20.15 -29.65 -15.95
CA VAL A 225 19.00 -29.96 -15.10
C VAL A 225 19.23 -29.37 -13.71
N SER A 226 18.31 -28.52 -13.25
CA SER A 226 18.46 -27.78 -11.99
C SER A 226 17.21 -27.94 -11.09
N PRO A 227 17.37 -28.51 -9.88
CA PRO A 227 16.31 -28.53 -8.87
C PRO A 227 15.88 -27.13 -8.40
N TYR A 228 16.79 -26.14 -8.46
CA TYR A 228 16.50 -24.76 -8.09
C TYR A 228 15.40 -24.14 -8.95
N HIS A 229 15.29 -24.54 -10.21
CA HIS A 229 14.22 -24.12 -11.13
C HIS A 229 12.84 -24.74 -10.79
N ARG A 230 12.76 -25.57 -9.75
CA ARG A 230 11.52 -26.10 -9.16
C ARG A 230 11.27 -25.54 -7.75
N SER A 231 12.16 -24.69 -7.23
CA SER A 231 12.13 -24.20 -5.86
C SER A 231 11.58 -22.77 -5.78
N SER A 232 10.78 -22.48 -4.77
CA SER A 232 10.37 -21.11 -4.44
C SER A 232 11.55 -20.18 -4.15
N ALA A 233 12.71 -20.72 -3.75
CA ALA A 233 13.92 -19.93 -3.47
C ALA A 233 14.46 -19.20 -4.73
N LEU A 234 14.11 -19.66 -5.94
CA LEU A 234 14.38 -18.93 -7.17
C LEU A 234 13.67 -17.56 -7.14
N CYS A 235 12.36 -17.58 -6.88
CA CYS A 235 11.51 -16.40 -6.77
C CYS A 235 11.90 -15.52 -5.58
N GLY A 236 12.27 -16.16 -4.45
CA GLY A 236 12.70 -15.48 -3.24
C GLY A 236 13.90 -14.55 -3.42
N THR A 237 14.70 -14.74 -4.47
CA THR A 237 15.85 -13.87 -4.78
C THR A 237 15.45 -12.41 -4.98
N CYS A 238 14.28 -12.16 -5.58
CA CYS A 238 13.75 -10.81 -5.81
C CYS A 238 12.51 -10.51 -4.93
N HIS A 239 11.80 -11.54 -4.47
CA HIS A 239 10.56 -11.40 -3.69
C HIS A 239 10.77 -11.47 -2.16
N ASP A 240 11.97 -11.14 -1.69
CA ASP A 240 12.27 -10.87 -0.29
C ASP A 240 13.26 -9.70 -0.23
N VAL A 241 12.83 -8.56 0.34
CA VAL A 241 13.53 -7.29 0.23
C VAL A 241 13.65 -6.61 1.59
N GLY A 242 14.86 -6.59 2.15
CA GLY A 242 15.22 -5.78 3.31
C GLY A 242 15.91 -4.48 2.87
N ASN A 243 15.69 -3.39 3.60
CA ASN A 243 16.48 -2.19 3.43
C ASN A 243 17.88 -2.43 3.98
N VAL A 244 18.83 -2.66 3.09
CA VAL A 244 20.21 -3.01 3.44
C VAL A 244 21.00 -1.86 4.08
N ALA A 245 20.47 -0.64 4.02
CA ALA A 245 21.02 0.54 4.69
C ALA A 245 20.46 0.73 6.12
N VAL A 246 19.50 -0.09 6.55
CA VAL A 246 18.81 0.04 7.84
C VAL A 246 18.79 -1.29 8.58
N SER A 247 19.54 -1.37 9.69
CA SER A 247 19.67 -2.60 10.49
C SER A 247 18.90 -2.55 11.80
N ARG A 248 18.39 -3.73 12.19
CA ARG A 248 17.73 -3.98 13.47
C ARG A 248 18.74 -3.94 14.61
N GLN A 249 18.36 -3.28 15.69
CA GLN A 249 19.13 -3.16 16.93
C GLN A 249 18.70 -4.21 17.96
N ASP A 250 19.49 -4.38 19.02
CA ASP A 250 19.20 -5.33 20.11
C ASP A 250 17.85 -5.05 20.79
N ASP A 251 17.45 -3.78 20.89
CA ASP A 251 16.16 -3.36 21.46
C ASP A 251 14.98 -3.54 20.50
N GLY A 252 15.23 -4.03 19.28
CA GLY A 252 14.25 -4.24 18.23
C GLY A 252 13.90 -3.01 17.40
N SER A 253 14.46 -1.84 17.70
CA SER A 253 14.37 -0.67 16.83
C SER A 253 15.27 -0.82 15.60
N TYR A 254 15.11 0.03 14.60
CA TYR A 254 15.93 0.04 13.39
C TYR A 254 16.75 1.35 13.31
N ARG A 255 17.97 1.28 12.76
CA ARG A 255 18.86 2.44 12.61
C ARG A 255 19.60 2.37 11.28
N TYR A 256 19.90 3.55 10.72
CA TYR A 256 20.78 3.64 9.56
C TYR A 256 22.18 3.11 9.86
N ASN A 257 22.73 2.39 8.90
CA ASN A 257 24.09 1.86 8.94
C ASN A 257 25.13 2.98 8.74
N ALA A 258 26.40 2.66 8.96
CA ALA A 258 27.49 3.52 8.53
C ALA A 258 27.48 3.64 7.00
N LEU A 259 27.73 4.85 6.49
CA LEU A 259 27.80 5.14 5.06
C LEU A 259 29.17 4.74 4.49
N ASP A 260 29.24 4.54 3.17
CA ASP A 260 30.43 4.15 2.40
C ASP A 260 30.98 2.76 2.80
N THR A 261 30.11 1.91 3.35
CA THR A 261 30.45 0.56 3.78
C THR A 261 29.42 -0.46 3.35
N PRO A 262 29.82 -1.68 2.93
CA PRO A 262 28.88 -2.77 2.72
C PRO A 262 28.02 -3.03 3.96
N PRO A 263 26.76 -3.52 3.78
CA PRO A 263 25.91 -3.93 4.89
C PRO A 263 26.64 -4.92 5.81
N GLU A 264 26.54 -4.72 7.13
CA GLU A 264 27.22 -5.57 8.12
C GLU A 264 26.72 -7.04 8.11
N SER A 265 25.49 -7.24 7.65
CA SER A 265 24.81 -8.52 7.57
C SER A 265 23.97 -8.56 6.30
N GLU A 266 23.86 -9.74 5.69
CA GLU A 266 22.97 -10.04 4.57
C GLU A 266 21.71 -10.82 5.00
N ASP A 267 21.56 -11.09 6.30
CA ASP A 267 20.36 -11.74 6.83
C ASP A 267 19.18 -10.77 6.79
N LEU A 268 18.14 -11.10 6.03
CA LEU A 268 16.95 -10.28 5.91
C LEU A 268 16.22 -10.07 7.25
N ALA A 269 16.36 -10.99 8.22
CA ALA A 269 15.79 -10.79 9.55
C ALA A 269 16.46 -9.62 10.31
N SER A 270 17.67 -9.24 9.91
CA SER A 270 18.42 -8.12 10.48
C SER A 270 18.15 -6.77 9.80
N HIS A 271 17.44 -6.74 8.67
CA HIS A 271 17.15 -5.50 7.93
C HIS A 271 15.73 -5.00 8.20
N PHE A 272 15.51 -3.69 8.03
CA PHE A 272 14.15 -3.16 7.98
C PHE A 272 13.37 -3.81 6.83
N PRO A 273 12.16 -4.35 7.07
CA PRO A 273 11.41 -5.07 6.05
C PRO A 273 10.72 -4.12 5.06
N LEU A 274 11.25 -4.05 3.84
CA LEU A 274 10.56 -3.39 2.73
C LEU A 274 9.52 -4.33 2.13
N GLU A 275 9.90 -5.55 1.77
CA GLU A 275 8.98 -6.59 1.31
C GLU A 275 9.39 -7.94 1.90
N ARG A 276 8.42 -8.73 2.39
CA ARG A 276 8.68 -10.03 3.02
C ARG A 276 7.94 -11.18 2.36
N THR A 277 7.54 -11.05 1.10
CA THR A 277 6.67 -12.02 0.40
C THR A 277 7.18 -13.46 0.50
N TYR A 278 8.46 -13.70 0.22
CA TYR A 278 9.05 -15.03 0.31
C TYR A 278 9.18 -15.53 1.74
N THR A 279 9.58 -14.68 2.68
CA THR A 279 9.60 -15.01 4.11
C THR A 279 8.21 -15.37 4.64
N GLU A 280 7.19 -14.57 4.30
CA GLU A 280 5.79 -14.83 4.62
C GLU A 280 5.34 -16.19 4.06
N TRP A 281 5.77 -16.56 2.86
CA TRP A 281 5.52 -17.88 2.27
C TRP A 281 6.27 -19.01 2.95
N LYS A 282 7.57 -18.82 3.22
CA LYS A 282 8.46 -19.80 3.81
C LYS A 282 8.02 -20.22 5.21
N LEU A 283 7.40 -19.31 5.96
CA LEU A 283 6.85 -19.57 7.29
C LEU A 283 5.42 -20.09 7.28
N SER A 284 4.77 -20.16 6.11
CA SER A 284 3.40 -20.64 5.98
C SER A 284 3.31 -22.18 5.87
N ALA A 285 2.09 -22.70 6.00
CA ALA A 285 1.76 -24.09 5.74
C ALA A 285 2.08 -24.55 4.29
N PHE A 286 2.13 -23.62 3.33
CA PHE A 286 2.44 -23.94 1.93
C PHE A 286 3.89 -24.41 1.76
N ALA A 287 4.83 -23.79 2.47
CA ALA A 287 6.22 -24.24 2.50
C ALA A 287 6.41 -25.48 3.39
N ALA A 288 5.51 -25.71 4.35
CA ALA A 288 5.54 -26.83 5.29
C ALA A 288 4.77 -28.08 4.81
N GLY A 289 5.08 -28.56 3.60
CA GLY A 289 4.50 -29.80 3.04
C GLY A 289 3.36 -29.61 2.04
N GLY A 290 2.96 -28.35 1.81
CA GLY A 290 1.96 -27.96 0.82
C GLY A 290 0.52 -27.98 1.34
N VAL A 291 -0.34 -27.21 0.68
CA VAL A 291 -1.76 -27.10 1.01
C VAL A 291 -2.60 -27.54 -0.19
N ASP A 292 -3.55 -28.44 0.02
CA ASP A 292 -4.54 -28.79 -1.00
C ASP A 292 -5.54 -27.63 -1.16
N MET A 293 -5.45 -26.96 -2.31
CA MET A 293 -6.29 -25.83 -2.67
C MET A 293 -7.42 -26.22 -3.63
N GLY A 294 -7.69 -27.51 -3.85
CA GLY A 294 -8.80 -27.98 -4.69
C GLY A 294 -8.75 -27.48 -6.14
N GLY A 295 -7.56 -27.19 -6.68
CA GLY A 295 -7.39 -26.62 -8.02
C GLY A 295 -7.70 -25.12 -8.12
N ARG A 296 -7.83 -24.40 -6.99
CA ARG A 296 -8.17 -22.97 -6.93
C ARG A 296 -7.30 -22.08 -7.81
N PHE A 297 -6.02 -22.39 -7.97
CA PHE A 297 -5.08 -21.61 -8.79
C PHE A 297 -5.00 -22.05 -10.26
N GLY A 298 -5.90 -22.96 -10.67
CA GLY A 298 -6.05 -23.39 -12.05
C GLY A 298 -4.91 -24.29 -12.54
N GLY A 299 -4.87 -24.46 -13.85
CA GLY A 299 -3.96 -25.40 -14.50
C GLY A 299 -4.38 -26.86 -14.38
N GLU A 300 -3.57 -27.72 -14.97
CA GLU A 300 -3.72 -29.18 -15.04
C GLU A 300 -2.83 -29.89 -14.00
N GLY A 301 -2.27 -29.12 -13.06
CA GLY A 301 -1.41 -29.61 -11.99
C GLY A 301 -2.19 -30.32 -10.88
N GLY A 302 -1.46 -30.85 -9.90
CA GLY A 302 -2.08 -31.37 -8.68
C GLY A 302 -2.77 -30.28 -7.88
N ALA A 303 -3.70 -30.67 -6.99
CA ALA A 303 -4.44 -29.73 -6.16
C ALA A 303 -3.59 -29.13 -5.02
N VAL A 304 -2.47 -29.77 -4.69
CA VAL A 304 -1.53 -29.32 -3.65
C VAL A 304 -0.61 -28.22 -4.20
N VAL A 305 -0.62 -27.08 -3.52
CA VAL A 305 0.31 -25.97 -3.74
C VAL A 305 1.44 -26.08 -2.72
N SER A 306 2.67 -26.21 -3.21
CA SER A 306 3.87 -26.36 -2.36
C SER A 306 5.04 -25.48 -2.79
N THR A 307 4.87 -24.71 -3.86
CA THR A 307 5.88 -23.81 -4.41
C THR A 307 5.22 -22.55 -4.96
N CYS A 308 5.96 -21.44 -5.09
CA CYS A 308 5.48 -20.23 -5.76
C CYS A 308 4.98 -20.55 -7.18
N GLN A 309 5.70 -21.44 -7.88
CA GLN A 309 5.41 -21.87 -9.24
C GLN A 309 4.09 -22.63 -9.36
N ASP A 310 3.60 -23.30 -8.31
CA ASP A 310 2.33 -24.03 -8.38
C ASP A 310 1.13 -23.09 -8.59
N CYS A 311 1.17 -21.88 -8.02
CA CYS A 311 0.14 -20.86 -8.24
C CYS A 311 0.45 -19.90 -9.39
N HIS A 312 1.69 -19.42 -9.49
CA HIS A 312 2.07 -18.34 -10.41
C HIS A 312 2.58 -18.83 -11.77
N MET A 313 2.84 -20.14 -11.90
CA MET A 313 3.22 -20.81 -13.14
C MET A 313 2.40 -22.10 -13.30
N PRO A 314 1.06 -22.03 -13.33
CA PRO A 314 0.20 -23.20 -13.34
C PRO A 314 0.53 -24.13 -14.50
N VAL A 315 0.41 -25.43 -14.23
CA VAL A 315 0.69 -26.46 -15.24
C VAL A 315 -0.34 -26.40 -16.36
N ARG A 316 0.10 -26.51 -17.63
CA ARG A 316 -0.75 -26.55 -18.81
C ARG A 316 -0.14 -27.47 -19.87
N ALA A 317 -0.99 -28.13 -20.64
CA ALA A 317 -0.57 -28.82 -21.84
C ALA A 317 -0.18 -27.83 -22.97
N GLY A 318 0.83 -28.20 -23.75
CA GLY A 318 1.21 -27.49 -24.96
C GLY A 318 2.64 -27.80 -25.39
N TYR A 319 3.29 -26.87 -26.09
CA TYR A 319 4.62 -27.10 -26.66
C TYR A 319 5.67 -26.24 -25.95
N ALA A 320 6.70 -26.89 -25.43
CA ALA A 320 7.84 -26.15 -24.87
C ALA A 320 8.59 -25.43 -25.98
N CYS A 321 8.63 -26.02 -27.18
CA CYS A 321 9.26 -25.47 -28.37
C CYS A 321 8.47 -25.93 -29.61
N ASN A 322 8.38 -25.08 -30.64
CA ASN A 322 7.59 -25.28 -31.85
C ASN A 322 8.07 -26.46 -32.75
N ILE A 323 9.24 -27.05 -32.49
CA ILE A 323 9.80 -28.18 -33.25
C ILE A 323 9.87 -29.49 -32.45
N VAL A 324 9.33 -29.53 -31.23
CA VAL A 324 9.30 -30.75 -30.40
C VAL A 324 7.85 -31.20 -30.13
N PRO A 325 7.61 -32.46 -29.75
CA PRO A 325 6.26 -32.93 -29.39
C PRO A 325 5.64 -32.15 -28.22
N PRO A 326 4.29 -32.09 -28.12
CA PRO A 326 3.63 -31.44 -27.00
C PRO A 326 3.81 -32.23 -25.70
N ARG A 327 3.57 -31.56 -24.59
CA ARG A 327 3.64 -32.06 -23.22
C ARG A 327 2.36 -31.73 -22.48
N ALA A 328 2.00 -32.55 -21.49
CA ALA A 328 0.86 -32.30 -20.61
C ALA A 328 1.23 -31.46 -19.37
N ASP A 329 2.52 -31.21 -19.17
CA ASP A 329 3.06 -30.79 -17.88
C ASP A 329 3.99 -29.56 -17.97
N LEU A 330 3.68 -28.59 -18.83
CA LEU A 330 4.45 -27.34 -18.95
C LEU A 330 4.02 -26.31 -17.92
N ARG A 331 4.96 -25.51 -17.45
CA ARG A 331 4.69 -24.38 -16.56
C ARG A 331 4.43 -23.13 -17.41
N SER A 332 3.26 -22.49 -17.24
CA SER A 332 3.02 -21.20 -17.90
C SER A 332 3.95 -20.13 -17.33
N HIS A 333 4.23 -19.09 -18.12
CA HIS A 333 5.05 -17.96 -17.71
C HIS A 333 4.18 -16.71 -17.53
N ASP A 334 2.94 -16.90 -17.05
CA ASP A 334 1.97 -15.80 -16.87
C ASP A 334 2.40 -14.87 -15.72
N PHE A 335 2.98 -15.45 -14.65
CA PHE A 335 3.47 -14.74 -13.45
C PHE A 335 2.43 -13.79 -12.84
N ALA A 336 1.15 -14.16 -12.93
CA ALA A 336 0.05 -13.28 -12.58
C ALA A 336 0.08 -12.93 -11.08
N GLY A 337 -0.02 -11.63 -10.80
CA GLY A 337 -0.20 -11.03 -9.48
C GLY A 337 -1.39 -10.08 -9.51
N ALA A 338 -1.26 -8.88 -8.94
CA ALA A 338 -2.34 -7.89 -8.87
C ALA A 338 -2.15 -6.67 -9.81
N SER A 339 -1.19 -6.74 -10.73
CA SER A 339 -0.66 -5.57 -11.45
C SER A 339 -1.41 -5.20 -12.73
N SER A 340 -2.72 -5.45 -12.83
CA SER A 340 -3.49 -5.15 -14.05
C SER A 340 -3.45 -3.66 -14.42
N TRP A 341 -3.58 -2.76 -13.45
CA TRP A 341 -3.48 -1.31 -13.68
C TRP A 341 -2.07 -0.87 -14.12
N VAL A 342 -1.01 -1.50 -13.59
CA VAL A 342 0.36 -1.17 -13.99
C VAL A 342 0.58 -1.54 -15.47
N LEU A 343 0.08 -2.70 -15.90
CA LEU A 343 0.14 -3.08 -17.32
C LEU A 343 -0.65 -2.12 -18.22
N ASP A 344 -1.78 -1.56 -17.75
CA ASP A 344 -2.54 -0.53 -18.49
C ASP A 344 -1.71 0.74 -18.71
N ILE A 345 -1.09 1.29 -17.65
CA ILE A 345 -0.29 2.52 -17.79
C ILE A 345 0.98 2.30 -18.64
N ILE A 346 1.57 1.09 -18.61
CA ILE A 346 2.66 0.70 -19.50
C ILE A 346 2.17 0.72 -20.95
N GLY A 347 1.03 0.06 -21.22
CA GLY A 347 0.44 0.00 -22.56
C GLY A 347 0.12 1.37 -23.13
N ARG A 348 -0.36 2.30 -22.29
CA ARG A 348 -0.65 3.70 -22.67
C ARG A 348 0.60 4.51 -22.97
N TYR A 349 1.59 4.49 -22.07
CA TYR A 349 2.81 5.27 -22.26
C TYR A 349 3.63 4.80 -23.46
N TYR A 350 3.67 3.48 -23.68
CA TYR A 350 4.40 2.84 -24.78
C TYR A 350 3.49 2.41 -25.94
N ALA A 351 2.37 3.11 -26.16
CA ALA A 351 1.38 2.73 -27.19
C ALA A 351 2.00 2.65 -28.61
N ASP A 352 2.98 3.51 -28.89
CA ASP A 352 3.67 3.60 -30.18
C ASP A 352 5.01 2.82 -30.22
N ASP A 353 5.39 2.14 -29.13
CA ASP A 353 6.62 1.35 -29.09
C ASP A 353 6.36 -0.09 -29.60
N PRO A 354 6.95 -0.50 -30.74
CA PRO A 354 6.77 -1.85 -31.27
C PRO A 354 7.35 -2.97 -30.39
N ALA A 355 8.17 -2.64 -29.39
CA ALA A 355 8.64 -3.60 -28.39
C ALA A 355 7.54 -3.99 -27.39
N VAL A 356 6.51 -3.15 -27.21
CA VAL A 356 5.39 -3.37 -26.29
C VAL A 356 4.19 -3.96 -27.03
N ASP A 357 3.74 -5.12 -26.56
CA ASP A 357 2.69 -5.89 -27.22
C ASP A 357 1.36 -5.71 -26.50
N GLN A 358 0.51 -4.89 -27.09
CA GLN A 358 -0.76 -4.48 -26.49
C GLN A 358 -1.72 -5.66 -26.27
N ASP A 359 -1.71 -6.65 -27.18
CA ASP A 359 -2.53 -7.85 -27.04
C ASP A 359 -2.01 -8.74 -25.90
N ALA A 360 -0.68 -8.89 -25.78
CA ALA A 360 -0.08 -9.62 -24.67
C ALA A 360 -0.34 -8.92 -23.32
N LEU A 361 -0.24 -7.58 -23.26
CA LEU A 361 -0.59 -6.82 -22.06
C LEU A 361 -2.05 -7.04 -21.66
N ALA A 362 -2.99 -7.02 -22.60
CA ALA A 362 -4.40 -7.30 -22.32
C ALA A 362 -4.61 -8.70 -21.72
N VAL A 363 -3.89 -9.71 -22.20
CA VAL A 363 -3.89 -11.06 -21.61
C VAL A 363 -3.32 -11.04 -20.19
N GLY A 364 -2.20 -10.36 -19.96
CA GLY A 364 -1.60 -10.20 -18.64
C GLY A 364 -2.52 -9.49 -17.64
N MET A 365 -3.23 -8.44 -18.07
CA MET A 365 -4.23 -7.73 -17.27
C MET A 365 -5.38 -8.66 -16.87
N ALA A 366 -5.89 -9.47 -17.80
CA ALA A 366 -6.93 -10.45 -17.51
C ALA A 366 -6.46 -11.51 -16.51
N ALA A 367 -5.23 -12.02 -16.68
CA ALA A 367 -4.63 -12.98 -15.75
C ALA A 367 -4.43 -12.38 -14.34
N ALA A 368 -4.02 -11.12 -14.24
CA ALA A 368 -3.88 -10.42 -12.95
C ALA A 368 -5.24 -10.23 -12.24
N ASN A 369 -6.29 -9.87 -12.98
CA ASN A 369 -7.63 -9.75 -12.41
C ASN A 369 -8.21 -11.12 -11.98
N ASP A 370 -7.97 -12.18 -12.75
CA ASP A 370 -8.35 -13.54 -12.37
C ASP A 370 -7.60 -14.02 -11.11
N MET A 371 -6.30 -13.70 -11.00
CA MET A 371 -5.51 -14.02 -9.81
C MET A 371 -6.05 -13.33 -8.55
N LEU A 372 -6.47 -12.06 -8.64
CA LEU A 372 -7.14 -11.36 -7.53
C LEU A 372 -8.41 -12.09 -7.08
N GLY A 373 -9.21 -12.60 -8.02
CA GLY A 373 -10.39 -13.42 -7.76
C GLY A 373 -10.08 -14.72 -7.01
N ARG A 374 -8.88 -15.28 -7.24
CA ARG A 374 -8.40 -16.50 -6.57
C ARG A 374 -7.72 -16.21 -5.23
N ALA A 375 -7.25 -15.00 -4.97
CA ALA A 375 -6.47 -14.69 -3.78
C ALA A 375 -7.28 -14.65 -2.46
N ALA A 376 -8.61 -14.45 -2.53
CA ALA A 376 -9.46 -14.34 -1.35
C ALA A 376 -10.80 -15.07 -1.48
N SER A 377 -11.32 -15.55 -0.35
CA SER A 377 -12.70 -16.04 -0.21
C SER A 377 -13.48 -15.12 0.74
N LEU A 378 -14.80 -15.03 0.55
CA LEU A 378 -15.69 -14.20 1.37
C LEU A 378 -16.86 -15.04 1.88
N GLU A 379 -17.06 -15.07 3.20
CA GLU A 379 -18.22 -15.68 3.84
C GLU A 379 -19.01 -14.63 4.61
N LEU A 380 -20.34 -14.68 4.55
CA LEU A 380 -21.21 -13.72 5.23
C LEU A 380 -22.08 -14.43 6.26
N ALA A 381 -22.25 -13.79 7.41
CA ALA A 381 -23.20 -14.19 8.44
C ALA A 381 -23.91 -12.99 9.03
N GLN A 382 -25.18 -13.15 9.38
CA GLN A 382 -25.86 -12.24 10.29
C GLN A 382 -25.72 -12.82 11.70
N ASP A 383 -24.91 -12.17 12.52
CA ASP A 383 -24.75 -12.51 13.92
C ASP A 383 -25.89 -11.86 14.75
N THR A 384 -25.98 -12.25 16.02
CA THR A 384 -26.97 -11.73 16.96
C THR A 384 -26.84 -10.20 17.15
N GLY A 385 -27.90 -9.55 17.66
CA GLY A 385 -27.88 -8.11 17.91
C GLY A 385 -27.94 -7.21 16.67
N GLY A 386 -28.02 -7.76 15.45
CA GLY A 386 -28.09 -6.96 14.21
C GLY A 386 -26.73 -6.61 13.64
N VAL A 387 -25.79 -7.55 13.69
CA VAL A 387 -24.43 -7.39 13.16
C VAL A 387 -24.26 -8.27 11.93
N LEU A 388 -23.69 -7.70 10.86
CA LEU A 388 -23.22 -8.43 9.70
C LEU A 388 -21.74 -8.74 9.91
N ARG A 389 -21.36 -10.00 9.86
CA ARG A 389 -19.97 -10.43 9.84
C ARG A 389 -19.58 -10.85 8.42
N ALA A 390 -18.53 -10.23 7.92
CA ALA A 390 -17.89 -10.54 6.65
C ALA A 390 -16.52 -11.16 6.93
N ARG A 391 -16.42 -12.48 6.73
CA ARG A 391 -15.16 -13.21 6.87
C ARG A 391 -14.38 -13.16 5.56
N VAL A 392 -13.23 -12.50 5.58
CA VAL A 392 -12.28 -12.50 4.46
C VAL A 392 -11.21 -13.55 4.72
N ILE A 393 -11.14 -14.57 3.88
CA ILE A 393 -10.16 -15.65 4.01
C ILE A 393 -9.03 -15.41 3.03
N ASN A 394 -7.79 -15.40 3.53
CA ASN A 394 -6.60 -15.36 2.69
C ASN A 394 -6.34 -16.75 2.09
N GLU A 395 -6.37 -16.83 0.76
CA GLU A 395 -6.17 -18.07 0.02
C GLU A 395 -4.75 -18.20 -0.54
N SER A 396 -3.93 -17.18 -0.33
CA SER A 396 -2.52 -17.14 -0.74
C SER A 396 -1.58 -17.70 0.32
N GLY A 397 -0.35 -18.02 -0.11
CA GLY A 397 0.70 -18.52 0.78
C GLY A 397 1.46 -17.43 1.53
N HIS A 398 1.17 -16.16 1.31
CA HIS A 398 1.80 -14.99 1.94
C HIS A 398 0.71 -14.06 2.50
N LYS A 399 1.05 -12.88 3.02
CA LYS A 399 0.00 -11.95 3.49
C LYS A 399 -0.88 -11.46 2.33
N LEU A 400 -2.10 -11.05 2.64
CA LEU A 400 -3.04 -10.47 1.69
C LEU A 400 -3.29 -8.99 1.99
N PRO A 401 -2.93 -8.06 1.08
CA PRO A 401 -2.05 -8.24 -0.10
C PRO A 401 -0.55 -8.16 0.24
N THR A 402 0.31 -8.99 -0.36
CA THR A 402 1.78 -8.94 -0.17
C THR A 402 2.49 -7.97 -1.15
N GLY A 403 3.81 -7.85 -1.04
CA GLY A 403 4.69 -7.05 -1.90
C GLY A 403 4.68 -5.55 -1.56
N HIS A 404 4.72 -4.69 -2.59
CA HIS A 404 4.82 -3.23 -2.50
C HIS A 404 4.06 -2.60 -1.32
N ILE A 405 4.82 -2.00 -0.40
CA ILE A 405 4.37 -1.53 0.92
C ILE A 405 3.86 -0.09 0.97
N GLU A 406 3.92 0.66 -0.14
CA GLU A 406 3.55 2.08 -0.16
C GLU A 406 2.33 2.41 -1.03
N GLY A 407 1.33 1.53 -1.09
CA GLY A 407 0.11 1.90 -1.82
C GLY A 407 -0.90 0.79 -2.01
N ARG A 408 -0.48 -0.47 -1.88
CA ARG A 408 -1.40 -1.61 -1.98
C ARG A 408 -2.30 -1.67 -0.77
N ARG A 409 -3.60 -1.76 -1.03
CA ARG A 409 -4.61 -1.99 0.02
C ARG A 409 -5.73 -2.87 -0.49
N ALA A 410 -6.32 -3.63 0.43
CA ALA A 410 -7.61 -4.26 0.22
C ALA A 410 -8.58 -3.84 1.33
N TRP A 411 -9.87 -3.87 1.09
CA TRP A 411 -10.88 -3.56 2.11
C TRP A 411 -12.22 -4.22 1.82
N VAL A 412 -13.10 -4.20 2.82
CA VAL A 412 -14.47 -4.71 2.69
C VAL A 412 -15.43 -3.55 2.39
N GLN A 413 -16.17 -3.62 1.30
CA GLN A 413 -17.29 -2.74 1.02
C GLN A 413 -18.59 -3.45 1.35
N VAL A 414 -19.49 -2.78 2.08
CA VAL A 414 -20.81 -3.31 2.44
C VAL A 414 -21.89 -2.33 2.00
N ARG A 415 -22.90 -2.80 1.27
CA ARG A 415 -24.10 -2.04 0.91
C ARG A 415 -25.33 -2.74 1.49
N LEU A 416 -25.98 -2.07 2.43
CA LEU A 416 -27.19 -2.55 3.11
C LEU A 416 -28.42 -1.94 2.46
N ARG A 417 -29.38 -2.76 2.04
CA ARG A 417 -30.57 -2.32 1.31
C ARG A 417 -31.85 -2.69 2.02
N ASP A 418 -32.88 -1.87 1.87
CA ASP A 418 -34.24 -2.20 2.31
C ASP A 418 -34.91 -3.26 1.41
N ALA A 419 -36.14 -3.66 1.76
CA ALA A 419 -36.92 -4.63 0.97
C ALA A 419 -37.32 -4.12 -0.43
N GLY A 420 -37.25 -2.80 -0.67
CA GLY A 420 -37.46 -2.17 -1.97
C GLY A 420 -36.19 -2.03 -2.81
N GLY A 421 -35.02 -2.44 -2.29
CA GLY A 421 -33.72 -2.33 -2.94
C GLY A 421 -33.02 -0.97 -2.75
N ASN A 422 -33.58 -0.06 -1.94
CA ASN A 422 -32.95 1.24 -1.68
C ASN A 422 -31.76 1.08 -0.75
N LEU A 423 -30.65 1.77 -1.05
CA LEU A 423 -29.47 1.81 -0.19
C LEU A 423 -29.81 2.54 1.12
N LEU A 424 -29.60 1.86 2.25
CA LEU A 424 -29.78 2.41 3.59
C LEU A 424 -28.45 2.85 4.20
N ARG A 425 -27.39 2.06 3.99
CA ARG A 425 -26.04 2.33 4.51
C ARG A 425 -25.00 1.70 3.61
N GLU A 426 -23.88 2.39 3.45
CA GLU A 426 -22.69 1.88 2.79
C GLU A 426 -21.49 2.04 3.73
N TYR A 427 -20.62 1.04 3.77
CA TYR A 427 -19.33 1.06 4.47
C TYR A 427 -18.22 0.83 3.45
N GLY A 428 -17.08 1.49 3.59
CA GLY A 428 -15.97 1.37 2.65
C GLY A 428 -16.34 1.85 1.24
N ALA A 429 -17.12 2.92 1.17
CA ALA A 429 -17.47 3.57 -0.09
C ALA A 429 -16.20 4.12 -0.76
N TYR A 430 -16.07 3.89 -2.07
CA TYR A 430 -14.97 4.44 -2.87
C TYR A 430 -15.54 5.40 -3.90
N ASP A 431 -15.10 6.65 -3.86
CA ASP A 431 -15.45 7.65 -4.86
C ASP A 431 -14.45 7.60 -6.02
N ALA A 432 -14.89 7.07 -7.16
CA ALA A 432 -14.05 6.95 -8.34
C ALA A 432 -13.63 8.31 -8.94
N LEU A 433 -14.35 9.40 -8.65
CA LEU A 433 -14.02 10.72 -9.17
C LEU A 433 -12.86 11.36 -8.42
N SER A 434 -12.93 11.41 -7.08
CA SER A 434 -11.86 11.92 -6.22
C SER A 434 -10.77 10.90 -5.92
N ALA A 435 -11.00 9.62 -6.21
CA ALA A 435 -10.15 8.48 -5.85
C ALA A 435 -9.93 8.33 -4.34
N GLU A 436 -10.96 8.64 -3.55
CA GLU A 436 -10.97 8.55 -2.09
C GLU A 436 -11.74 7.33 -1.61
N LEU A 437 -11.23 6.71 -0.53
CA LEU A 437 -11.88 5.64 0.21
C LEU A 437 -12.37 6.21 1.55
N ASP A 438 -13.61 5.89 1.92
CA ASP A 438 -14.05 5.98 3.31
C ASP A 438 -13.35 4.91 4.15
N GLU A 439 -12.21 5.26 4.73
CA GLU A 439 -11.38 4.37 5.55
C GLU A 439 -11.96 4.19 6.97
N ASP A 440 -12.63 5.20 7.51
CA ASP A 440 -13.18 5.18 8.87
C ASP A 440 -14.35 4.20 9.00
N GLY A 441 -15.11 4.02 7.90
CA GLY A 441 -16.24 3.11 7.83
C GLY A 441 -15.88 1.64 7.64
N THR A 442 -14.60 1.27 7.43
CA THR A 442 -14.25 -0.10 7.05
C THR A 442 -12.92 -0.60 7.59
N ILE A 443 -12.62 -1.87 7.33
CA ILE A 443 -11.33 -2.49 7.59
C ILE A 443 -10.48 -2.40 6.33
N VAL A 444 -9.33 -1.73 6.45
CA VAL A 444 -8.32 -1.63 5.40
C VAL A 444 -7.15 -2.55 5.74
N TYR A 445 -6.88 -3.50 4.85
CA TYR A 445 -5.73 -4.41 4.88
C TYR A 445 -4.59 -3.78 4.08
N GLU A 446 -3.62 -3.19 4.77
CA GLU A 446 -2.44 -2.56 4.16
C GLU A 446 -1.25 -2.63 5.10
N MET A 447 -0.06 -2.37 4.55
CA MET A 447 1.11 -2.00 5.34
C MET A 447 1.34 -0.50 5.17
N ALA A 448 1.80 0.16 6.23
CA ALA A 448 2.32 1.51 6.16
C ALA A 448 3.62 1.60 6.95
N VAL A 449 4.59 2.27 6.35
CA VAL A 449 5.91 2.49 6.94
C VAL A 449 6.09 3.95 7.33
N GLY A 450 7.11 4.21 8.13
CA GLY A 450 7.37 5.53 8.70
C GLY A 450 8.82 5.74 9.10
N LEU A 451 9.06 6.95 9.58
CA LEU A 451 10.31 7.38 10.18
C LEU A 451 10.13 7.50 11.70
N SER A 452 11.05 6.90 12.44
CA SER A 452 11.22 7.15 13.87
C SER A 452 11.74 8.56 14.12
N ASP A 453 11.71 9.02 15.37
CA ASP A 453 12.32 10.29 15.76
C ASP A 453 13.83 10.35 15.42
N ALA A 454 14.51 9.20 15.46
CA ALA A 454 15.92 9.11 15.11
C ALA A 454 16.15 9.27 13.59
N ALA A 455 15.32 8.60 12.77
CA ALA A 455 15.38 8.72 11.32
C ALA A 455 14.98 10.13 10.86
N ALA A 456 13.94 10.72 11.45
CA ALA A 456 13.53 12.10 11.22
C ALA A 456 14.67 13.09 11.53
N ALA A 457 15.36 12.92 12.67
CA ALA A 457 16.49 13.76 13.02
C ALA A 457 17.70 13.59 12.06
N ALA A 458 17.92 12.38 11.55
CA ALA A 458 19.03 12.09 10.64
C ALA A 458 18.78 12.58 9.20
N THR A 459 17.53 12.59 8.75
CA THR A 459 17.15 12.92 7.36
C THR A 459 16.59 14.33 7.21
N GLY A 460 16.17 14.97 8.31
CA GLY A 460 15.44 16.24 8.28
C GLY A 460 13.97 16.11 7.89
N GLN A 461 13.47 14.88 7.68
CA GLN A 461 12.07 14.59 7.39
C GLN A 461 11.24 14.51 8.69
N ALA A 462 9.92 14.55 8.57
CA ALA A 462 9.02 14.42 9.73
C ALA A 462 8.93 12.95 10.21
N ALA A 463 8.88 12.74 11.52
CA ALA A 463 8.58 11.44 12.10
C ALA A 463 7.11 11.04 11.82
N GLY A 464 6.85 9.73 11.73
CA GLY A 464 5.54 9.16 11.44
C GLY A 464 5.44 8.52 10.05
N ARG A 465 4.22 8.31 9.56
CA ARG A 465 3.95 7.65 8.26
C ARG A 465 4.63 8.42 7.12
N THR A 466 5.27 7.68 6.21
CA THR A 466 5.99 8.24 5.06
C THR A 466 5.64 7.51 3.77
N THR A 467 5.96 8.13 2.64
CA THR A 467 5.97 7.54 1.27
C THR A 467 7.38 7.51 0.68
N HIS A 468 8.40 7.60 1.54
CA HIS A 468 9.82 7.53 1.22
C HIS A 468 10.40 6.20 1.71
N MET A 469 10.06 5.06 1.08
CA MET A 469 10.45 3.73 1.59
C MET A 469 11.96 3.56 1.76
N ALA A 470 12.78 4.23 0.95
CA ALA A 470 14.24 4.17 1.03
C ALA A 470 14.76 4.68 2.39
N LEU A 471 14.01 5.58 3.03
CA LEU A 471 14.32 6.14 4.34
C LEU A 471 13.63 5.40 5.49
N ALA A 472 12.62 4.59 5.22
CA ALA A 472 11.79 4.00 6.27
C ALA A 472 12.57 3.11 7.26
N ASP A 473 12.27 3.27 8.54
CA ASP A 473 12.84 2.47 9.64
C ASP A 473 11.77 1.98 10.64
N THR A 474 10.50 2.30 10.40
CA THR A 474 9.40 1.98 11.31
C THR A 474 8.23 1.35 10.56
N ILE A 475 7.71 0.23 11.09
CA ILE A 475 6.41 -0.31 10.65
C ILE A 475 5.33 0.41 11.44
N VAL A 476 4.60 1.32 10.78
CA VAL A 476 3.52 2.08 11.42
C VAL A 476 2.29 1.20 11.62
N LYS A 477 1.96 0.41 10.59
CA LYS A 477 0.94 -0.64 10.66
C LYS A 477 1.19 -1.72 9.62
N ASP A 478 0.69 -2.91 9.90
CA ASP A 478 0.59 -4.03 8.97
C ASP A 478 -0.65 -4.84 9.37
N THR A 479 -1.79 -4.46 8.80
CA THR A 479 -3.10 -5.06 9.08
C THR A 479 -3.44 -6.20 8.13
N ARG A 480 -2.54 -6.53 7.20
CA ARG A 480 -2.75 -7.52 6.14
C ARG A 480 -3.03 -8.91 6.72
N ILE A 481 -3.91 -9.66 6.06
CA ILE A 481 -4.36 -10.97 6.56
C ILE A 481 -3.22 -11.99 6.35
N PRO A 482 -2.73 -12.69 7.40
CA PRO A 482 -1.63 -13.65 7.26
C PRO A 482 -2.06 -14.95 6.55
N PRO A 483 -1.12 -15.78 6.08
CA PRO A 483 -1.42 -17.04 5.41
C PRO A 483 -1.69 -18.19 6.38
N ARG A 484 -2.18 -19.32 5.87
CA ARG A 484 -2.30 -20.58 6.64
C ARG A 484 -0.96 -20.94 7.28
N GLY A 485 -0.98 -21.38 8.53
CA GLY A 485 0.24 -21.73 9.27
C GLY A 485 0.95 -20.55 9.94
N PHE A 486 0.36 -19.35 9.91
CA PHE A 486 0.87 -18.17 10.62
C PHE A 486 1.13 -18.46 12.11
N HIS A 487 2.26 -17.96 12.61
CA HIS A 487 2.62 -18.02 14.03
C HIS A 487 3.31 -16.71 14.41
N ASN A 488 2.76 -16.00 15.40
CA ASN A 488 3.11 -14.62 15.71
C ASN A 488 4.61 -14.46 16.03
N ALA A 489 5.17 -15.36 16.82
CA ALA A 489 6.57 -15.27 17.24
C ALA A 489 7.54 -15.41 16.06
N ASP A 490 7.27 -16.34 15.14
CA ASP A 490 8.15 -16.61 14.01
C ASP A 490 8.10 -15.47 12.99
N TYR A 491 6.91 -14.96 12.70
CA TYR A 491 6.74 -13.81 11.80
C TYR A 491 7.33 -12.54 12.38
N ALA A 492 7.18 -12.29 13.69
CA ALA A 492 7.83 -11.16 14.34
C ALA A 492 9.36 -11.27 14.29
N ALA A 493 9.92 -12.45 14.54
CA ALA A 493 11.36 -12.71 14.47
C ALA A 493 11.93 -12.52 13.06
N ALA A 494 11.14 -12.84 12.02
CA ALA A 494 11.55 -12.70 10.63
C ALA A 494 11.26 -11.31 10.02
N GLY A 495 10.81 -10.33 10.83
CA GLY A 495 10.50 -8.98 10.35
C GLY A 495 9.22 -8.88 9.53
N ALA A 496 8.25 -9.77 9.73
CA ALA A 496 6.93 -9.72 9.11
C ALA A 496 5.77 -9.71 10.14
N PRO A 497 5.83 -8.95 11.26
CA PRO A 497 4.79 -8.95 12.28
C PRO A 497 3.45 -8.44 11.76
N ALA A 498 2.34 -8.81 12.42
CA ALA A 498 1.08 -8.06 12.29
C ALA A 498 1.13 -6.87 13.26
N VAL A 499 0.76 -5.67 12.79
CA VAL A 499 0.83 -4.43 13.56
C VAL A 499 -0.46 -3.63 13.36
N GLY A 500 -1.13 -3.28 14.46
CA GLY A 500 -2.42 -2.56 14.42
C GLY A 500 -3.64 -3.46 14.20
N ARG A 501 -3.46 -4.75 13.89
CA ARG A 501 -4.51 -5.78 13.94
C ARG A 501 -3.95 -7.07 14.52
N HIS A 502 -4.73 -7.73 15.36
CA HIS A 502 -4.34 -8.98 16.02
C HIS A 502 -4.90 -10.18 15.27
N TYR A 503 -4.07 -11.19 15.07
CA TYR A 503 -4.43 -12.49 14.53
C TYR A 503 -3.92 -13.57 15.48
N ALA A 504 -4.78 -14.53 15.83
CA ALA A 504 -4.34 -15.69 16.60
C ALA A 504 -3.41 -16.58 15.76
N ASP A 505 -2.59 -17.41 16.41
CA ASP A 505 -1.77 -18.39 15.69
C ASP A 505 -2.67 -19.34 14.89
N GLY A 506 -2.28 -19.59 13.64
CA GLY A 506 -3.05 -20.36 12.68
C GLY A 506 -4.22 -19.63 12.05
N GLN A 507 -4.54 -18.40 12.46
CA GLN A 507 -5.58 -17.59 11.81
C GLN A 507 -5.08 -17.08 10.46
N TYR A 508 -5.85 -17.35 9.40
CA TYR A 508 -5.57 -16.92 8.02
C TYR A 508 -6.77 -16.23 7.38
N TRP A 509 -7.66 -15.72 8.22
CA TRP A 509 -8.83 -14.97 7.85
C TRP A 509 -9.01 -13.80 8.80
N ASP A 510 -9.84 -12.86 8.37
CA ASP A 510 -10.31 -11.77 9.20
C ASP A 510 -11.83 -11.77 9.25
N ASP A 511 -12.42 -11.56 10.43
CA ASP A 511 -13.86 -11.39 10.59
C ASP A 511 -14.14 -9.90 10.77
N ALA A 512 -14.63 -9.23 9.72
CA ALA A 512 -14.99 -7.81 9.74
C ALA A 512 -16.48 -7.63 10.09
N HIS A 513 -16.80 -6.82 11.10
CA HIS A 513 -18.16 -6.66 11.61
C HIS A 513 -18.75 -5.29 11.26
N PHE A 514 -19.99 -5.29 10.78
CA PHE A 514 -20.72 -4.11 10.32
C PHE A 514 -22.11 -4.07 10.93
N TRP A 515 -22.57 -2.88 11.33
CA TRP A 515 -23.89 -2.72 11.90
C TRP A 515 -24.99 -2.70 10.83
N ILE A 516 -26.11 -3.38 11.12
CA ILE A 516 -27.26 -3.52 10.23
C ILE A 516 -28.35 -2.48 10.59
N PRO A 517 -28.81 -1.63 9.66
CA PRO A 517 -30.01 -0.81 9.84
C PRO A 517 -31.27 -1.65 10.06
N ALA A 518 -32.18 -1.25 10.94
CA ALA A 518 -33.35 -2.04 11.35
C ALA A 518 -34.28 -2.44 10.20
N ASN A 519 -34.30 -1.63 9.13
CA ASN A 519 -35.11 -1.88 7.94
C ASN A 519 -34.32 -2.54 6.79
N ALA A 520 -33.07 -2.93 7.02
CA ALA A 520 -32.26 -3.62 6.01
C ALA A 520 -32.79 -5.05 5.82
N ALA A 521 -33.03 -5.41 4.57
CA ALA A 521 -33.48 -6.73 4.15
C ALA A 521 -32.37 -7.54 3.44
N SER A 522 -31.31 -6.88 2.99
CA SER A 522 -30.16 -7.56 2.37
C SER A 522 -28.86 -6.78 2.57
N ALA A 523 -27.74 -7.48 2.48
CA ALA A 523 -26.40 -6.92 2.38
C ALA A 523 -25.67 -7.45 1.15
N GLU A 524 -25.15 -6.55 0.33
CA GLU A 524 -24.20 -6.81 -0.76
C GLU A 524 -22.80 -6.49 -0.24
N VAL A 525 -21.88 -7.46 -0.25
CA VAL A 525 -20.54 -7.30 0.29
C VAL A 525 -19.51 -7.63 -0.77
N SER A 526 -18.46 -6.82 -0.86
CA SER A 526 -17.32 -7.05 -1.76
C SER A 526 -16.00 -6.84 -1.03
N VAL A 527 -15.01 -7.67 -1.32
CA VAL A 527 -13.61 -7.41 -0.99
C VAL A 527 -12.98 -6.75 -2.21
N LEU A 528 -12.47 -5.54 -2.03
CA LEU A 528 -11.89 -4.71 -3.09
C LEU A 528 -10.38 -4.60 -2.89
N TYR A 529 -9.62 -4.55 -3.98
CA TYR A 529 -8.18 -4.31 -4.00
C TYR A 529 -7.84 -3.07 -4.82
N GLN A 530 -6.90 -2.26 -4.34
CA GLN A 530 -6.35 -1.12 -5.05
C GLN A 530 -4.81 -1.16 -5.04
N THR A 531 -4.21 -0.94 -6.22
CA THR A 531 -2.75 -1.00 -6.42
C THR A 531 -2.01 0.18 -5.79
N VAL A 532 -2.56 1.39 -5.92
CA VAL A 532 -1.98 2.65 -5.45
C VAL A 532 -3.08 3.61 -5.00
N THR A 533 -2.79 4.45 -4.01
CA THR A 533 -3.72 5.48 -3.54
C THR A 533 -3.46 6.82 -4.25
N ARG A 534 -4.46 7.72 -4.26
CA ARG A 534 -4.26 9.10 -4.75
C ARG A 534 -3.10 9.77 -4.01
N HIS A 535 -3.12 9.71 -2.68
CA HIS A 535 -2.08 10.32 -1.84
C HIS A 535 -0.68 9.86 -2.26
N TYR A 536 -0.51 8.57 -2.57
CA TYR A 536 0.79 8.06 -3.00
C TYR A 536 1.23 8.61 -4.36
N ILE A 537 0.33 8.63 -5.35
CA ILE A 537 0.62 9.18 -6.68
C ILE A 537 0.96 10.67 -6.61
N GLU A 538 0.20 11.45 -5.83
CA GLU A 538 0.45 12.87 -5.62
C GLU A 538 1.77 13.10 -4.88
N ALA A 539 2.11 12.28 -3.87
CA ALA A 539 3.38 12.36 -3.15
C ALA A 539 4.57 12.10 -4.09
N LEU A 540 4.51 11.08 -4.95
CA LEU A 540 5.57 10.81 -5.94
C LEU A 540 5.73 11.96 -6.94
N ARG A 541 4.62 12.54 -7.41
CA ARG A 541 4.65 13.72 -8.30
C ARG A 541 5.29 14.92 -7.62
N ASP A 542 4.84 15.25 -6.41
CA ASP A 542 5.23 16.46 -5.70
C ASP A 542 6.66 16.38 -5.14
N ALA A 543 7.12 15.17 -4.80
CA ALA A 543 8.48 14.92 -4.34
C ALA A 543 9.50 14.89 -5.49
N ASN A 544 9.12 14.48 -6.70
CA ASN A 544 10.04 14.38 -7.83
C ASN A 544 10.40 15.77 -8.39
N HIS A 545 11.69 16.07 -8.38
CA HIS A 545 12.30 17.28 -8.92
C HIS A 545 13.56 16.98 -9.75
N SER A 546 13.92 15.71 -9.94
CA SER A 546 15.09 15.27 -10.72
C SER A 546 14.75 14.98 -12.19
N ASP A 547 13.55 14.49 -12.47
CA ASP A 547 13.14 14.10 -13.82
C ASP A 547 11.62 14.27 -14.07
N HIS A 548 11.11 13.62 -15.12
CA HIS A 548 9.73 13.76 -15.57
C HIS A 548 8.79 12.68 -15.04
N TRP A 549 9.30 11.60 -14.42
CA TRP A 549 8.53 10.39 -14.16
C TRP A 549 7.40 10.61 -13.15
N GLY A 550 7.57 11.49 -12.16
CA GLY A 550 6.52 11.83 -11.19
C GLY A 550 5.29 12.45 -11.88
N GLN A 551 5.51 13.40 -12.78
CA GLN A 551 4.41 14.02 -13.54
C GLN A 551 3.81 13.04 -14.55
N THR A 552 4.65 12.28 -15.26
CA THR A 552 4.19 11.26 -16.20
C THR A 552 3.29 10.21 -15.53
N LEU A 553 3.68 9.70 -14.37
CA LEU A 553 2.87 8.74 -13.63
C LEU A 553 1.52 9.36 -13.21
N HIS A 554 1.52 10.60 -12.74
CA HIS A 554 0.29 11.29 -12.37
C HIS A 554 -0.67 11.44 -13.56
N ASP A 555 -0.18 11.88 -14.72
CA ASP A 555 -0.99 12.04 -15.92
C ASP A 555 -1.57 10.70 -16.39
N LEU A 556 -0.74 9.65 -16.43
CA LEU A 556 -1.19 8.29 -16.74
C LEU A 556 -2.24 7.80 -15.73
N TRP A 557 -2.09 8.13 -14.45
CA TRP A 557 -3.08 7.79 -13.41
C TRP A 557 -4.41 8.50 -13.64
N GLU A 558 -4.43 9.77 -14.04
CA GLU A 558 -5.67 10.46 -14.42
C GLU A 558 -6.35 9.80 -15.64
N GLU A 559 -5.56 9.47 -16.66
CA GLU A 559 -6.05 8.89 -17.92
C GLU A 559 -6.54 7.43 -17.78
N SER A 560 -6.00 6.69 -16.81
CA SER A 560 -6.28 5.26 -16.57
C SER A 560 -7.36 5.02 -15.52
N GLY A 561 -8.21 6.02 -15.24
CA GLY A 561 -9.30 5.87 -14.27
C GLY A 561 -8.82 5.79 -12.82
N ARG A 562 -7.70 6.45 -12.52
CA ARG A 562 -7.19 6.69 -11.17
C ARG A 562 -6.97 5.42 -10.34
N ALA A 563 -6.49 4.34 -10.97
CA ALA A 563 -6.28 3.05 -10.32
C ALA A 563 -7.48 2.59 -9.48
N ALA A 564 -8.69 2.70 -10.06
CA ALA A 564 -9.92 2.28 -9.40
C ALA A 564 -9.82 0.82 -8.93
N PRO A 565 -10.45 0.47 -7.79
CA PRO A 565 -10.32 -0.85 -7.22
C PRO A 565 -10.93 -1.96 -8.06
N VAL A 566 -10.37 -3.16 -7.92
CA VAL A 566 -10.81 -4.40 -8.54
C VAL A 566 -11.44 -5.30 -7.47
N THR A 567 -12.58 -5.91 -7.79
CA THR A 567 -13.23 -6.87 -6.90
C THR A 567 -12.45 -8.18 -6.83
N MET A 568 -12.11 -8.60 -5.62
CA MET A 568 -11.49 -9.90 -5.32
C MET A 568 -12.54 -10.96 -5.04
N ALA A 569 -13.54 -10.65 -4.22
CA ALA A 569 -14.64 -11.55 -3.88
C ALA A 569 -15.91 -10.74 -3.62
N SER A 570 -17.07 -11.33 -3.87
CA SER A 570 -18.36 -10.72 -3.53
C SER A 570 -19.37 -11.77 -3.11
N ALA A 571 -20.28 -11.36 -2.24
CA ALA A 571 -21.36 -12.19 -1.74
C ALA A 571 -22.57 -11.33 -1.35
N THR A 572 -23.76 -11.94 -1.34
CA THR A 572 -24.99 -11.30 -0.88
C THR A 572 -25.67 -12.19 0.14
N ILE A 573 -26.21 -11.60 1.19
CA ILE A 573 -27.00 -12.29 2.21
C ILE A 573 -28.36 -11.60 2.40
N ALA A 574 -29.41 -12.41 2.55
CA ALA A 574 -30.72 -11.93 3.00
C ALA A 574 -30.71 -11.77 4.53
N LEU A 575 -31.22 -10.66 5.02
CA LEU A 575 -31.21 -10.32 6.44
C LEU A 575 -32.56 -10.65 7.08
N GLY A 576 -32.52 -11.40 8.17
CA GLY A 576 -33.66 -11.70 9.02
C GLY A 576 -33.93 -10.58 10.03
N GLY A 577 -35.09 -10.64 10.67
CA GLY A 577 -35.41 -9.77 11.79
C GLY A 577 -34.48 -10.02 12.97
N PHE A 578 -34.12 -8.95 13.68
CA PHE A 578 -33.26 -9.00 14.86
C PHE A 578 -33.75 -7.99 15.91
N LEU A 579 -33.40 -8.24 17.16
CA LEU A 579 -33.53 -7.28 18.25
C LEU A 579 -32.16 -6.64 18.48
N ARG A 580 -32.06 -5.30 18.43
CA ARG A 580 -30.78 -4.61 18.64
C ARG A 580 -30.26 -4.86 20.04
N GLY A 581 -28.97 -5.21 20.11
CA GLY A 581 -28.24 -5.49 21.33
C GLY A 581 -28.79 -6.63 22.18
N ASP A 582 -29.54 -7.55 21.56
CA ASP A 582 -29.71 -8.92 22.02
C ASP A 582 -28.40 -9.67 21.69
N PHE A 583 -27.46 -9.66 22.63
CA PHE A 583 -26.13 -10.22 22.45
C PHE A 583 -26.18 -11.75 22.36
N ASN A 584 -27.11 -12.38 23.08
CA ASN A 584 -27.20 -13.84 23.19
C ASN A 584 -28.19 -14.48 22.19
N GLY A 585 -28.97 -13.68 21.47
CA GLY A 585 -29.90 -14.11 20.43
C GLY A 585 -31.18 -14.77 20.93
N ASN A 586 -31.55 -14.56 22.19
CA ASN A 586 -32.73 -15.19 22.79
C ASN A 586 -34.05 -14.45 22.45
N GLY A 587 -33.97 -13.30 21.77
CA GLY A 587 -35.10 -12.49 21.34
C GLY A 587 -35.66 -11.53 22.39
N VAL A 588 -34.99 -11.35 23.54
CA VAL A 588 -35.36 -10.40 24.59
C VAL A 588 -34.14 -9.62 25.07
N LEU A 589 -34.33 -8.38 25.54
CA LEU A 589 -33.24 -7.62 26.18
C LEU A 589 -33.29 -7.84 27.68
N ASP A 590 -32.36 -8.63 28.21
CA ASP A 590 -32.33 -9.04 29.61
C ASP A 590 -30.99 -8.76 30.31
N SER A 591 -30.89 -9.21 31.57
CA SER A 591 -29.71 -8.98 32.41
C SER A 591 -28.42 -9.58 31.84
N GLY A 592 -28.50 -10.60 30.99
CA GLY A 592 -27.36 -11.14 30.26
C GLY A 592 -26.82 -10.15 29.23
N ASP A 593 -27.69 -9.52 28.45
CA ASP A 593 -27.31 -8.49 27.47
C ASP A 593 -26.76 -7.24 28.15
N ALA A 594 -27.35 -6.86 29.30
CA ALA A 594 -26.87 -5.73 30.08
C ALA A 594 -25.46 -6.00 30.63
N GLY A 595 -25.18 -7.24 31.04
CA GLY A 595 -23.84 -7.66 31.43
C GLY A 595 -22.83 -7.49 30.29
N ALA A 596 -23.18 -7.98 29.10
CA ALA A 596 -22.32 -7.87 27.91
C ALA A 596 -22.05 -6.40 27.52
N LEU A 597 -23.09 -5.56 27.48
CA LEU A 597 -22.91 -4.13 27.20
C LEU A 597 -22.05 -3.44 28.27
N ALA A 598 -22.21 -3.80 29.56
CA ALA A 598 -21.40 -3.23 30.63
C ALA A 598 -19.91 -3.58 30.49
N GLU A 599 -19.58 -4.80 30.05
CA GLU A 599 -18.21 -5.21 29.73
C GLU A 599 -17.65 -4.39 28.56
N CYS A 600 -18.45 -4.19 27.51
CA CYS A 600 -18.09 -3.37 26.36
C CYS A 600 -17.79 -1.92 26.72
N LEU A 601 -18.61 -1.31 27.57
CA LEU A 601 -18.40 0.05 28.06
C LEU A 601 -17.15 0.19 28.94
N ALA A 602 -16.70 -0.90 29.57
CA ALA A 602 -15.52 -0.92 30.43
C ALA A 602 -14.21 -1.19 29.68
N ALA A 603 -14.24 -1.90 28.54
CA ALA A 603 -13.08 -2.48 27.88
C ALA A 603 -12.44 -1.64 26.76
N SER A 604 -12.67 -0.32 26.73
CA SER A 604 -12.47 0.57 25.56
C SER A 604 -13.47 0.23 24.44
N ALA A 605 -14.37 1.19 24.19
CA ALA A 605 -15.58 1.14 23.35
C ALA A 605 -15.41 0.62 21.90
N ASP A 606 -14.18 0.36 21.44
CA ASP A 606 -13.84 0.10 20.04
C ASP A 606 -13.59 -1.39 19.74
N SER A 607 -13.80 -2.31 20.70
CA SER A 607 -13.62 -3.73 20.40
C SER A 607 -14.69 -4.25 19.43
N GLU A 608 -14.26 -5.02 18.44
CA GLU A 608 -15.14 -5.49 17.36
C GLU A 608 -16.28 -6.39 17.86
N SER A 609 -16.04 -7.14 18.95
CA SER A 609 -17.04 -7.91 19.68
C SER A 609 -18.15 -7.07 20.31
N CYS A 610 -17.93 -5.77 20.49
CA CYS A 610 -18.88 -4.86 21.11
C CYS A 610 -19.80 -4.16 20.12
N ARG A 611 -19.64 -4.37 18.80
CA ARG A 611 -20.49 -3.69 17.79
C ARG A 611 -21.99 -4.01 17.91
N ALA A 612 -22.37 -5.14 18.52
CA ALA A 612 -23.77 -5.41 18.86
C ALA A 612 -24.34 -4.43 19.91
N GLY A 613 -23.46 -3.78 20.68
CA GLY A 613 -23.74 -2.77 21.68
C GLY A 613 -23.86 -1.34 21.16
N ASP A 614 -23.63 -1.08 19.87
CA ASP A 614 -23.94 0.21 19.23
C ASP A 614 -25.46 0.29 18.97
N PHE A 615 -26.21 0.53 20.05
CA PHE A 615 -27.66 0.58 20.07
C PHE A 615 -28.20 1.77 19.28
N ASN A 616 -27.49 2.90 19.32
CA ASN A 616 -27.94 4.15 18.72
C ASN A 616 -27.56 4.25 17.22
N GLY A 617 -26.63 3.41 16.75
CA GLY A 617 -26.19 3.29 15.36
C GLY A 617 -25.15 4.31 14.91
N ASP A 618 -24.50 5.02 15.85
CA ASP A 618 -23.53 6.09 15.57
C ASP A 618 -22.10 5.58 15.30
N GLY A 619 -21.88 4.27 15.41
CA GLY A 619 -20.61 3.61 15.15
C GLY A 619 -19.71 3.50 16.37
N ARG A 620 -20.15 3.91 17.56
CA ARG A 620 -19.43 3.79 18.83
C ARG A 620 -20.27 3.02 19.84
N VAL A 621 -19.61 2.47 20.86
CA VAL A 621 -20.28 1.78 21.97
C VAL A 621 -20.00 2.56 23.25
N ASP A 622 -20.85 3.52 23.55
CA ASP A 622 -20.67 4.44 24.66
C ASP A 622 -21.92 4.60 25.54
N CYS A 623 -21.88 5.55 26.47
CA CYS A 623 -22.97 5.74 27.43
C CYS A 623 -24.29 6.20 26.79
N SER A 624 -24.28 6.67 25.54
CA SER A 624 -25.51 6.92 24.79
C SER A 624 -26.19 5.62 24.37
N ASP A 625 -25.43 4.54 24.10
CA ASP A 625 -25.97 3.21 23.84
C ASP A 625 -26.56 2.56 25.08
N ALA A 626 -25.92 2.76 26.24
CA ALA A 626 -26.48 2.37 27.52
C ALA A 626 -27.87 2.98 27.74
N ALA A 627 -28.03 4.27 27.42
CA ALA A 627 -29.32 4.96 27.51
C ALA A 627 -30.34 4.42 26.49
N ALA A 628 -29.90 4.13 25.26
CA ALA A 628 -30.73 3.55 24.21
C ALA A 628 -31.21 2.12 24.57
N MET A 629 -30.34 1.29 25.15
CA MET A 629 -30.69 -0.03 25.66
C MET A 629 -31.74 0.06 26.77
N ILE A 630 -31.55 0.94 27.75
CA ILE A 630 -32.53 1.15 28.83
C ILE A 630 -33.90 1.55 28.27
N ALA A 631 -33.91 2.40 27.24
CA ALA A 631 -35.16 2.82 26.58
C ALA A 631 -35.83 1.67 25.81
N ALA A 632 -35.04 0.73 25.27
CA ALA A 632 -35.52 -0.44 24.53
C ALA A 632 -35.78 -1.68 25.41
N TRP A 633 -35.51 -1.60 26.71
CA TRP A 633 -35.52 -2.73 27.64
C TRP A 633 -36.86 -3.47 27.64
N SER A 634 -36.81 -4.77 27.38
CA SER A 634 -38.00 -5.61 27.17
C SER A 634 -38.02 -6.88 28.04
N GLY A 635 -36.95 -7.15 28.78
CA GLY A 635 -36.82 -8.31 29.65
C GLY A 635 -37.66 -8.22 30.93
N PRO A 636 -37.79 -9.35 31.65
CA PRO A 636 -38.61 -9.43 32.87
C PRO A 636 -37.97 -8.74 34.09
N ASP A 637 -36.66 -8.50 34.05
CA ASP A 637 -35.91 -7.83 35.11
C ASP A 637 -36.08 -6.30 35.06
N PRO A 638 -35.85 -5.57 36.16
CA PRO A 638 -35.76 -4.12 36.13
C PRO A 638 -34.69 -3.64 35.14
N ALA A 639 -34.93 -2.51 34.48
CA ALA A 639 -33.96 -1.93 33.56
C ALA A 639 -32.59 -1.72 34.26
N PRO A 640 -31.48 -2.01 33.58
CA PRO A 640 -30.16 -2.04 34.17
C PRO A 640 -29.66 -0.62 34.51
N VAL A 641 -28.71 -0.55 35.44
CA VAL A 641 -27.97 0.68 35.73
C VAL A 641 -26.51 0.43 35.36
N PHE A 642 -26.00 1.21 34.41
CA PHE A 642 -24.61 1.14 33.99
C PHE A 642 -23.78 2.10 34.84
N ASP A 643 -23.05 1.56 35.83
CA ASP A 643 -22.26 2.36 36.77
C ASP A 643 -21.17 3.17 36.08
N ALA A 644 -20.58 2.64 35.01
CA ALA A 644 -19.62 3.34 34.13
C ALA A 644 -20.20 4.64 33.51
N CYS A 645 -21.53 4.75 33.45
CA CYS A 645 -22.24 5.88 32.85
C CYS A 645 -22.91 6.81 33.88
N ARG A 646 -22.72 6.58 35.18
CA ARG A 646 -23.25 7.46 36.23
C ARG A 646 -22.54 8.82 36.20
N GLY A 647 -23.28 9.86 35.78
CA GLY A 647 -22.79 11.24 35.69
C GLY A 647 -22.71 11.76 34.25
N SER A 648 -22.79 10.87 33.27
CA SER A 648 -22.94 11.19 31.85
C SER A 648 -24.39 11.60 31.59
N VAL A 649 -24.76 12.83 31.95
CA VAL A 649 -26.07 13.37 31.59
C VAL A 649 -26.10 13.56 30.08
N VAL A 650 -26.62 12.57 29.36
CA VAL A 650 -27.00 12.72 27.96
C VAL A 650 -28.21 13.65 27.93
N ILE A 651 -27.94 14.96 27.81
CA ILE A 651 -28.96 15.87 27.31
C ILE A 651 -29.06 15.57 25.82
N SER A 652 -30.01 14.72 25.44
CA SER A 652 -30.51 14.71 24.08
C SER A 652 -31.11 16.09 23.83
N VAL A 653 -30.30 17.02 23.31
CA VAL A 653 -30.83 18.27 22.77
C VAL A 653 -31.52 17.85 21.48
N PRO A 654 -32.87 17.85 21.40
CA PRO A 654 -33.50 17.65 20.11
C PRO A 654 -32.94 18.74 19.20
N LEU A 655 -32.39 18.35 18.04
CA LEU A 655 -31.91 19.25 17.00
C LEU A 655 -32.79 20.49 16.98
N LEU A 656 -32.25 21.63 17.45
CA LEU A 656 -32.97 22.88 17.47
C LEU A 656 -33.45 23.12 16.04
N ASN A 657 -34.78 23.19 15.88
CA ASN A 657 -35.43 23.45 14.61
C ASN A 657 -34.65 24.56 13.87
N PRO A 658 -34.17 24.35 12.64
CA PRO A 658 -33.33 25.33 11.94
C PRO A 658 -34.00 26.71 11.82
N ARG A 659 -35.34 26.77 11.90
CA ARG A 659 -36.08 28.04 11.99
C ARG A 659 -35.82 28.81 13.28
N LEU A 660 -35.59 28.13 14.41
CA LEU A 660 -35.29 28.76 15.70
C LEU A 660 -33.89 29.38 15.73
N LEU A 661 -32.90 28.74 15.09
CA LEU A 661 -31.55 29.28 14.94
C LEU A 661 -31.52 30.52 14.04
N ILE A 662 -32.31 30.53 12.96
CA ILE A 662 -32.50 31.71 12.11
C ILE A 662 -33.16 32.85 12.89
N VAL A 663 -34.17 32.55 13.71
CA VAL A 663 -34.84 33.55 14.57
C VAL A 663 -33.89 34.09 15.65
N LEU A 664 -33.08 33.24 16.28
CA LEU A 664 -32.07 33.68 17.25
C LEU A 664 -30.98 34.55 16.60
N GLY A 665 -30.51 34.17 15.40
CA GLY A 665 -29.57 34.95 14.61
C GLY A 665 -30.12 36.32 14.22
N LEU A 666 -31.39 36.39 13.80
CA LEU A 666 -32.09 37.64 13.48
C LEU A 666 -32.30 38.52 14.73
N LEU A 667 -32.62 37.93 15.88
CA LEU A 667 -32.77 38.65 17.15
C LEU A 667 -31.43 39.23 17.65
N LEU A 668 -30.33 38.49 17.48
CA LEU A 668 -28.98 38.96 17.81
C LEU A 668 -28.50 40.08 16.86
N LEU A 669 -28.84 39.99 15.57
CA LEU A 669 -28.61 41.05 14.59
C LEU A 669 -29.44 42.31 14.88
N LEU A 670 -30.69 42.15 15.34
CA LEU A 670 -31.54 43.26 15.78
C LEU A 670 -31.01 43.91 17.07
N ALA A 671 -30.49 43.13 18.02
CA ALA A 671 -29.85 43.64 19.22
C ALA A 671 -28.53 44.39 18.92
N ALA A 672 -27.74 43.89 17.96
CA ALA A 672 -26.50 44.54 17.50
C ALA A 672 -26.78 45.86 16.75
N THR A 673 -27.85 45.90 15.94
CA THR A 673 -28.26 47.13 15.23
C THR A 673 -28.89 48.16 16.17
N ALA A 674 -29.62 47.72 17.21
CA ALA A 674 -30.16 48.60 18.24
C ALA A 674 -29.05 49.23 19.12
N THR A 675 -27.99 48.49 19.44
CA THR A 675 -26.82 49.02 20.18
C THR A 675 -25.97 49.99 19.34
N LEU A 676 -25.88 49.77 18.02
CA LEU A 676 -25.28 50.71 17.07
C LEU A 676 -26.12 51.99 16.87
N HIS A 677 -27.45 51.90 16.92
CA HIS A 677 -28.34 53.06 16.87
C HIS A 677 -28.34 53.86 18.18
N TRP A 678 -28.23 53.20 19.34
CA TRP A 678 -28.17 53.86 20.64
C TRP A 678 -26.86 54.65 20.83
N ARG A 679 -25.73 54.12 20.33
CA ARG A 679 -24.43 54.85 20.32
C ARG A 679 -24.38 56.05 19.37
N ARG A 680 -25.27 56.16 18.38
CA ARG A 680 -25.38 57.33 17.49
C ARG A 680 -26.27 58.46 18.03
N ARG A 681 -27.06 58.22 19.08
CA ARG A 681 -27.95 59.25 19.69
C ARG A 681 -27.39 59.93 20.95
N ILE A 682 -26.24 59.49 21.46
CA ILE A 682 -25.59 60.07 22.67
C ILE A 682 -24.35 60.92 22.26
N GLY A 683 -24.31 61.35 21.00
CA GLY A 683 -23.26 62.18 20.42
C GLY A 683 -23.76 63.56 19.95
N ASP A 684 -24.75 64.12 20.65
CA ASP A 684 -25.12 65.55 20.63
C ASP A 684 -25.05 66.11 22.07
#